data_AF-I3XGX6-F1
#
_entry.id   AF-I3XGX6-F1
#
_cell.length_a   1.000
_cell.length_b   1.000
_cell.length_c   1.000
_cell.angle_alpha   90.00
_cell.angle_beta   90.00
_cell.angle_gamma   90.00
#
_symmetry.space_group_name_H-M   'P 1'
#
loop_
_entity.id
_entity.type
_entity.pdbx_description
1 polymer ?
#
loop_
_entity_poly.entity_id
_entity_poly.type
_entity_poly.pdbx_seq_one_letter_code
_entity_poly.pdbx_strand_id
1 'polypeptide(L)'
;MALKAKPHPSLLLVLVPVAVTAFAVYVVGWRWQALAEGMSGKTQYWFLRVSPVPALLFGPLAGLLAVWALPLHRRRPVAMAGLACFLTVAGFYAVREFGRLAPSVESGALSWDRALSYLDMVAVVGAVVGFIAVAIAARISTVVSEPVKRAKLGTFGDADWLPMSAAGKLFPPDGEIVVGERYRVDKDIVHELPFDPNDPAAWGKGGKTPLLTYRQDFDSTHMLFFAGSGGYKTTSNVVPTALRYTGPLICLDPSTEVAPMVVEHRTRVLGREVMVLDPTNPIMGFNVLDGIEHSRQKEEDIVGIAHMLLSESIRFESSTGSYFQNQAHNLLTGLLTHVMLSPEYAGRRNLRSLRQIVSEPEPSVLAMLRDIQEHSASAFIRETLGVFTNMTEQTFSGVYSTASKDTQWLSLDSYAALVCGNAFKSSDIVSGNKDVFLNIPASILRSYPGIGRVIIGSLINAMVQADGGFKRRALFMLDEVDLLGYMRVLEEARDRGRKYGISMMLMYQSVGQLERHFGKDGATSWIDGCAFASYAAIKALDTARNVSAQCGEMTVEVKGSSRNIGWDTKNSASRKSESVNFQRRPLIMPHEITQSMRKDEQIIIVQGHSPIRCGRAIYFRRKDMNEAAKANRFVKPIP
;
A
#
# COMPACT_ATOMS: atom_id res chain seq x y z
N MET A 1 18.73 12.69 8.09
CA MET A 1 20.07 12.49 8.69
C MET A 1 20.91 11.72 7.69
N ALA A 2 22.01 12.30 7.19
CA ALA A 2 22.81 11.73 6.11
C ALA A 2 23.78 10.66 6.65
N LEU A 3 23.48 9.39 6.38
CA LEU A 3 24.32 8.25 6.74
C LEU A 3 25.67 8.32 6.01
N LYS A 4 26.77 8.40 6.76
CA LYS A 4 28.11 8.03 6.27
C LYS A 4 28.14 6.51 6.09
N ALA A 5 27.70 6.04 4.93
CA ALA A 5 27.83 4.65 4.54
C ALA A 5 29.33 4.31 4.37
N LYS A 6 29.83 3.31 5.11
CA LYS A 6 31.11 2.67 4.77
C LYS A 6 31.01 2.16 3.33
N PRO A 7 31.94 2.49 2.43
CA PRO A 7 31.85 2.03 1.04
C PRO A 7 31.93 0.51 1.01
N HIS A 8 30.85 -0.13 0.57
CA HIS A 8 30.79 -1.58 0.40
C HIS A 8 31.86 -2.01 -0.62
N PRO A 9 32.60 -3.11 -0.43
CA PRO A 9 33.69 -3.56 -1.33
C PRO A 9 33.32 -3.71 -2.81
N SER A 10 32.02 -3.77 -3.14
CA SER A 10 31.53 -3.80 -4.52
C SER A 10 31.62 -2.44 -5.24
N LEU A 11 31.74 -1.31 -4.51
CA LEU A 11 32.03 0.00 -5.12
C LEU A 11 33.44 0.03 -5.73
N LEU A 12 34.36 -0.80 -5.24
CA LEU A 12 35.69 -0.95 -5.84
C LEU A 12 35.62 -1.56 -7.24
N LEU A 13 34.57 -2.33 -7.57
CA LEU A 13 34.42 -2.92 -8.90
C LEU A 13 34.08 -1.88 -9.98
N VAL A 14 33.61 -0.69 -9.59
CA VAL A 14 33.49 0.47 -10.51
C VAL A 14 34.87 0.90 -11.04
N LEU A 15 35.94 0.64 -10.29
CA LEU A 15 37.31 0.94 -10.70
C LEU A 15 37.87 -0.05 -11.72
N VAL A 16 37.25 -1.22 -11.92
CA VAL A 16 37.75 -2.24 -12.87
C VAL A 16 37.85 -1.70 -14.30
N PRO A 17 36.77 -1.17 -14.92
CA PRO A 17 36.89 -0.59 -16.27
C PRO A 17 37.85 0.60 -16.28
N VAL A 18 37.91 1.40 -15.21
CA VAL A 18 38.80 2.57 -15.11
C VAL A 18 40.27 2.14 -15.11
N ALA A 19 40.64 1.18 -14.26
CA ALA A 19 42.01 0.69 -14.10
C ALA A 19 42.48 -0.04 -15.35
N VAL A 20 41.63 -0.88 -15.97
CA VAL A 20 41.96 -1.60 -17.20
C VAL A 20 42.13 -0.62 -18.37
N THR A 21 41.25 0.38 -18.50
CA THR A 21 41.42 1.42 -19.52
C THR A 21 42.70 2.23 -19.29
N ALA A 22 42.96 2.68 -18.07
CA ALA A 22 44.18 3.43 -17.74
C ALA A 22 45.45 2.63 -18.04
N PHE A 23 45.46 1.34 -17.67
CA PHE A 23 46.57 0.44 -17.98
C PHE A 23 46.75 0.23 -19.49
N ALA A 24 45.65 0.00 -20.23
CA ALA A 24 45.71 -0.17 -21.68
C ALA A 24 46.23 1.10 -22.38
N VAL A 25 45.78 2.28 -21.96
CA VAL A 25 46.28 3.57 -22.48
C VAL A 25 47.76 3.76 -22.15
N TYR A 26 48.19 3.44 -20.94
CA TYR A 26 49.61 3.52 -20.53
C TYR A 26 50.49 2.59 -21.38
N VAL A 27 50.08 1.32 -21.55
CA VAL A 27 50.83 0.34 -22.35
C VAL A 27 50.91 0.79 -23.80
N VAL A 28 49.79 1.26 -24.38
CA VAL A 28 49.75 1.75 -25.77
C VAL A 28 50.61 3.01 -25.95
N GLY A 29 50.58 3.93 -25.00
CA GLY A 29 51.30 5.20 -25.08
C GLY A 29 52.81 5.09 -24.88
N TRP A 30 53.27 4.21 -23.97
CA TRP A 30 54.68 4.17 -23.55
C TRP A 30 55.41 2.88 -23.91
N ARG A 31 54.75 1.72 -23.82
CA ARG A 31 55.42 0.40 -23.93
C ARG A 31 55.18 -0.29 -25.29
N TRP A 32 54.22 0.17 -26.08
CA TRP A 32 53.84 -0.45 -27.34
C TRP A 32 54.98 -0.49 -28.36
N GLN A 33 55.77 0.58 -28.46
CA GLN A 33 56.94 0.63 -29.34
C GLN A 33 58.04 -0.34 -28.89
N ALA A 34 58.33 -0.38 -27.58
CA ALA A 34 59.32 -1.30 -27.01
C ALA A 34 58.93 -2.78 -27.21
N LEU A 35 57.63 -3.11 -27.16
CA LEU A 35 57.13 -4.46 -27.45
C LEU A 35 57.29 -4.87 -28.92
N ALA A 36 57.46 -3.90 -29.82
CA ALA A 36 57.64 -4.13 -31.25
C ALA A 36 59.13 -4.32 -31.65
N GLU A 37 60.09 -4.03 -30.77
CA GLU A 37 61.54 -4.05 -31.06
C GLU A 37 62.07 -5.45 -31.42
N GLY A 38 61.43 -6.51 -30.93
CA GLY A 38 61.78 -7.90 -31.25
C GLY A 38 61.09 -8.47 -32.50
N MET A 39 60.26 -7.68 -33.21
CA MET A 39 59.49 -8.13 -34.37
C MET A 39 60.11 -7.60 -35.66
N SER A 40 60.20 -8.43 -36.71
CA SER A 40 60.75 -8.02 -38.02
C SER A 40 59.70 -8.02 -39.14
N GLY A 41 59.80 -7.06 -40.06
CA GLY A 41 59.04 -7.04 -41.32
C GLY A 41 57.55 -6.73 -41.15
N LYS A 42 56.68 -7.48 -41.87
CA LYS A 42 55.23 -7.24 -41.89
C LYS A 42 54.57 -7.34 -40.51
N THR A 43 55.11 -8.17 -39.62
CA THR A 43 54.57 -8.39 -38.27
C THR A 43 54.69 -7.13 -37.41
N GLN A 44 55.86 -6.46 -37.46
CA GLN A 44 56.10 -5.22 -36.73
C GLN A 44 55.17 -4.10 -37.19
N TYR A 45 54.97 -3.99 -38.51
CA TYR A 45 54.06 -3.02 -39.11
C TYR A 45 52.62 -3.18 -38.62
N TRP A 46 52.07 -4.40 -38.69
CA TRP A 46 50.71 -4.65 -38.24
C TRP A 46 50.56 -4.51 -36.73
N PHE A 47 51.56 -4.91 -35.94
CA PHE A 47 51.55 -4.74 -34.49
C PHE A 47 51.47 -3.26 -34.08
N LEU A 48 52.28 -2.40 -34.70
CA LEU A 48 52.23 -0.95 -34.45
C LEU A 48 50.91 -0.34 -34.92
N ARG A 49 50.35 -0.81 -36.04
CA ARG A 49 49.08 -0.32 -36.57
C ARG A 49 47.87 -0.70 -35.71
N VAL A 50 47.97 -1.75 -34.91
CA VAL A 50 46.92 -2.24 -33.99
C VAL A 50 46.90 -1.50 -32.64
N SER A 51 47.80 -0.53 -32.42
CA SER A 51 47.87 0.23 -31.15
C SER A 51 46.55 0.81 -30.64
N PRO A 52 45.57 1.24 -31.47
CA PRO A 52 44.30 1.74 -30.96
C PRO A 52 43.42 0.66 -30.30
N VAL A 53 43.57 -0.60 -30.70
CA VAL A 53 42.66 -1.69 -30.34
C VAL A 53 42.68 -2.00 -28.83
N PRO A 54 43.82 -2.20 -28.15
CA PRO A 54 43.83 -2.44 -26.70
C PRO A 54 43.19 -1.31 -25.90
N ALA A 55 43.48 -0.05 -26.26
CA ALA A 55 42.96 1.13 -25.57
C ALA A 55 41.44 1.27 -25.75
N LEU A 56 40.92 0.96 -26.94
CA LEU A 56 39.50 1.07 -27.26
C LEU A 56 38.68 -0.16 -26.83
N LEU A 57 39.28 -1.34 -26.65
CA LEU A 57 38.56 -2.59 -26.38
C LEU A 57 38.71 -3.14 -24.96
N PHE A 58 39.88 -3.09 -24.35
CA PHE A 58 40.10 -3.81 -23.08
C PHE A 58 39.27 -3.22 -21.94
N GLY A 59 39.13 -1.89 -21.90
CA GLY A 59 38.23 -1.19 -20.97
C GLY A 59 36.77 -1.63 -21.11
N PRO A 60 36.15 -1.48 -22.29
CA PRO A 60 34.80 -1.97 -22.56
C PRO A 60 34.57 -3.45 -22.27
N LEU A 61 35.50 -4.33 -22.63
CA LEU A 61 35.38 -5.76 -22.39
C LEU A 61 35.47 -6.10 -20.90
N ALA A 62 36.40 -5.48 -20.17
CA ALA A 62 36.49 -5.63 -18.71
C ALA A 62 35.24 -5.10 -18.01
N GLY A 63 34.71 -3.96 -18.47
CA GLY A 63 33.43 -3.41 -17.98
C GLY A 63 32.26 -4.35 -18.24
N LEU A 64 32.17 -4.94 -19.45
CA LEU A 64 31.15 -5.92 -19.81
C LEU A 64 31.23 -7.19 -18.94
N LEU A 65 32.44 -7.74 -18.74
CA LEU A 65 32.65 -8.91 -17.89
C LEU A 65 32.29 -8.62 -16.43
N ALA A 66 32.69 -7.45 -15.91
CA ALA A 66 32.33 -7.03 -14.56
C ALA A 66 30.81 -6.86 -14.39
N VAL A 67 30.13 -6.26 -15.37
CA VAL A 67 28.67 -6.14 -15.40
C VAL A 67 28.01 -7.53 -15.44
N TRP A 68 28.55 -8.46 -16.21
CA TRP A 68 28.00 -9.82 -16.31
C TRP A 68 28.11 -10.59 -14.99
N ALA A 69 29.23 -10.45 -14.28
CA ALA A 69 29.47 -11.13 -13.00
C ALA A 69 28.70 -10.52 -11.81
N LEU A 70 28.28 -9.26 -11.89
CA LEU A 70 27.62 -8.55 -10.80
C LEU A 70 26.11 -8.86 -10.70
N PRO A 71 25.53 -8.80 -9.49
CA PRO A 71 24.08 -8.83 -9.32
C PRO A 71 23.45 -7.56 -9.94
N LEU A 72 22.24 -7.70 -10.48
CA LEU A 72 21.59 -6.68 -11.33
C LEU A 72 21.59 -5.26 -10.72
N HIS A 73 21.26 -5.15 -9.44
CA HIS A 73 21.20 -3.87 -8.71
C HIS A 73 22.55 -3.13 -8.61
N ARG A 74 23.69 -3.79 -8.88
CA ARG A 74 25.05 -3.20 -8.83
C ARG A 74 25.69 -2.97 -10.20
N ARG A 75 25.05 -3.40 -11.29
CA ARG A 75 25.62 -3.34 -12.64
C ARG A 75 25.75 -1.93 -13.20
N ARG A 76 24.75 -1.07 -12.93
CA ARG A 76 24.62 0.24 -13.59
C ARG A 76 25.81 1.18 -13.34
N PRO A 77 26.34 1.34 -12.10
CA PRO A 77 27.52 2.18 -11.88
C PRO A 77 28.75 1.72 -12.69
N VAL A 78 28.99 0.41 -12.79
CA VAL A 78 30.12 -0.15 -13.55
C VAL A 78 29.93 0.07 -15.05
N ALA A 79 28.72 -0.14 -15.57
CA ALA A 79 28.40 0.13 -16.97
C ALA A 79 28.59 1.61 -17.33
N MET A 80 28.18 2.53 -16.45
CA MET A 80 28.37 3.98 -16.64
C MET A 80 29.84 4.39 -16.59
N ALA A 81 30.62 3.83 -15.67
CA ALA A 81 32.06 4.06 -15.62
C ALA A 81 32.77 3.54 -16.88
N GLY A 82 32.40 2.35 -17.36
CA GLY A 82 32.87 1.79 -18.62
C GLY A 82 32.53 2.67 -19.83
N LEU A 83 31.30 3.20 -19.90
CA LEU A 83 30.89 4.13 -20.94
C LEU A 83 31.68 5.44 -20.91
N ALA A 84 31.86 6.04 -19.72
CA ALA A 84 32.65 7.27 -19.59
C ALA A 84 34.12 7.05 -20.00
N CYS A 85 34.73 5.93 -19.60
CA CYS A 85 36.09 5.57 -20.00
C CYS A 85 36.20 5.33 -21.52
N PHE A 86 35.20 4.69 -22.13
CA PHE A 86 35.17 4.48 -23.57
C PHE A 86 35.05 5.81 -24.34
N LEU A 87 34.12 6.68 -23.94
CA LEU A 87 33.91 7.97 -24.61
C LEU A 87 35.14 8.88 -24.53
N THR A 88 35.86 8.85 -23.40
CA THR A 88 37.10 9.62 -23.24
C THR A 88 38.21 9.12 -24.17
N VAL A 89 38.44 7.79 -24.23
CA VAL A 89 39.46 7.22 -25.14
C VAL A 89 39.06 7.38 -26.61
N ALA A 90 37.81 7.10 -26.96
CA ALA A 90 37.30 7.28 -28.32
C ALA A 90 37.38 8.75 -28.77
N GLY A 91 37.01 9.69 -27.89
CA GLY A 91 37.16 11.13 -28.13
C GLY A 91 38.60 11.54 -28.37
N PHE A 92 39.55 11.02 -27.58
CA PHE A 92 40.97 11.28 -27.80
C PHE A 92 41.44 10.81 -29.20
N TYR A 93 41.07 9.59 -29.62
CA TYR A 93 41.41 9.10 -30.96
C TYR A 93 40.72 9.89 -32.08
N ALA A 94 39.48 10.33 -31.87
CA ALA A 94 38.77 11.18 -32.83
C ALA A 94 39.45 12.55 -33.00
N VAL A 95 39.86 13.19 -31.91
CA VAL A 95 40.61 14.46 -31.95
C VAL A 95 41.97 14.29 -32.61
N ARG A 96 42.69 13.20 -32.30
CA ARG A 96 43.97 12.88 -32.94
C ARG A 96 43.82 12.73 -34.45
N GLU A 97 42.76 12.05 -34.88
CA GLU A 97 42.49 11.79 -36.29
C GLU A 97 42.01 13.04 -37.03
N PHE A 98 41.19 13.87 -36.37
CA PHE A 98 40.83 15.19 -36.87
C PHE A 98 42.07 16.07 -37.05
N GLY A 99 42.97 16.13 -36.06
CA GLY A 99 44.22 16.88 -36.17
C GLY A 99 45.17 16.36 -37.26
N ARG A 100 45.08 15.07 -37.61
CA ARG A 100 45.85 14.48 -38.72
C ARG A 100 45.29 14.87 -40.10
N LEU A 101 43.97 15.00 -40.22
CA LEU A 101 43.29 15.23 -41.50
C LEU A 101 42.98 16.71 -41.76
N ALA A 102 42.67 17.49 -40.73
CA ALA A 102 42.25 18.90 -40.84
C ALA A 102 43.27 19.79 -41.58
N PRO A 103 44.60 19.71 -41.33
CA PRO A 103 45.57 20.54 -42.06
C PRO A 103 45.57 20.30 -43.58
N SER A 104 45.30 19.07 -44.01
CA SER A 104 45.22 18.68 -45.43
C SER A 104 43.92 19.13 -46.12
N VAL A 105 42.87 19.38 -45.33
CA VAL A 105 41.60 19.91 -45.81
C VAL A 105 41.62 21.44 -45.82
N GLU A 106 42.17 22.06 -44.78
CA GLU A 106 42.34 23.52 -44.67
C GLU A 106 43.28 24.09 -45.74
N SER A 107 44.28 23.33 -46.17
CA SER A 107 45.17 23.68 -47.29
C SER A 107 44.54 23.47 -48.68
N GLY A 108 43.31 22.96 -48.75
CA GLY A 108 42.57 22.73 -50.01
C GLY A 108 43.01 21.51 -50.81
N ALA A 109 43.92 20.69 -50.30
CA ALA A 109 44.44 19.51 -51.00
C ALA A 109 43.42 18.35 -51.09
N LEU A 110 42.48 18.28 -50.13
CA LEU A 110 41.45 17.24 -50.04
C LEU A 110 40.12 17.85 -49.61
N SER A 111 39.01 17.39 -50.20
CA SER A 111 37.67 17.64 -49.64
C SER A 111 37.40 16.72 -48.45
N TRP A 112 36.52 17.12 -47.53
CA TRP A 112 36.14 16.29 -46.37
C TRP A 112 35.63 14.90 -46.77
N ASP A 113 34.92 14.80 -47.89
CA ASP A 113 34.42 13.52 -48.43
C ASP A 113 35.57 12.55 -48.77
N ARG A 114 36.68 13.06 -49.31
CA ARG A 114 37.88 12.24 -49.59
C ARG A 114 38.73 12.04 -48.34
N ALA A 115 38.81 13.02 -47.44
CA ALA A 115 39.58 12.90 -46.20
C ALA A 115 39.07 11.76 -45.31
N LEU A 116 37.75 11.54 -45.26
CA LEU A 116 37.13 10.44 -44.51
C LEU A 116 37.55 9.04 -45.03
N SER A 117 37.89 8.91 -46.31
CA SER A 117 38.39 7.64 -46.87
C SER A 117 39.78 7.24 -46.34
N TYR A 118 40.52 8.20 -45.79
CA TYR A 118 41.85 7.98 -45.20
C TYR A 118 41.81 7.71 -43.70
N LEU A 119 40.63 7.61 -43.08
CA LEU A 119 40.51 7.30 -41.65
C LEU A 119 41.30 6.04 -41.28
N ASP A 120 41.89 6.05 -40.09
CA ASP A 120 42.49 4.85 -39.50
C ASP A 120 41.42 3.80 -39.23
N MET A 121 41.24 2.89 -40.19
CA MET A 121 40.27 1.81 -40.14
C MET A 121 40.43 0.93 -38.89
N VAL A 122 41.63 0.84 -38.32
CA VAL A 122 41.87 0.04 -37.11
C VAL A 122 41.30 0.74 -35.88
N ALA A 123 41.46 2.06 -35.77
CA ALA A 123 40.81 2.87 -34.74
C ALA A 123 39.28 2.89 -34.90
N VAL A 124 38.78 2.98 -36.13
CA VAL A 124 37.34 2.93 -36.45
C VAL A 124 36.73 1.60 -36.03
N VAL A 125 37.31 0.47 -36.44
CA VAL A 125 36.84 -0.87 -36.08
C VAL A 125 36.93 -1.09 -34.56
N GLY A 126 38.03 -0.66 -33.93
CA GLY A 126 38.18 -0.71 -32.47
C GLY A 126 37.11 0.09 -31.72
N ALA A 127 36.78 1.30 -32.21
CA ALA A 127 35.73 2.12 -31.63
C ALA A 127 34.34 1.49 -31.82
N VAL A 128 34.03 0.93 -32.99
CA VAL A 128 32.75 0.25 -33.25
C VAL A 128 32.58 -0.95 -32.33
N VAL A 129 33.59 -1.82 -32.23
CA VAL A 129 33.52 -3.02 -31.37
C VAL A 129 33.48 -2.64 -29.89
N GLY A 130 34.24 -1.63 -29.47
CA GLY A 130 34.22 -1.10 -28.10
C GLY A 130 32.85 -0.52 -27.75
N PHE A 131 32.24 0.23 -28.67
CA PHE A 131 30.90 0.78 -28.51
C PHE A 131 29.86 -0.33 -28.37
N ILE A 132 29.92 -1.39 -29.19
CA ILE A 132 29.03 -2.55 -29.06
C ILE A 132 29.17 -3.18 -27.66
N ALA A 133 30.39 -3.38 -27.16
CA ALA A 133 30.61 -3.96 -25.84
C ALA A 133 30.01 -3.09 -24.71
N VAL A 134 30.22 -1.77 -24.75
CA VAL A 134 29.61 -0.84 -23.79
C VAL A 134 28.09 -0.79 -23.92
N ALA A 135 27.55 -0.81 -25.14
CA ALA A 135 26.11 -0.81 -25.38
C ALA A 135 25.44 -2.08 -24.83
N ILE A 136 26.07 -3.24 -25.02
CA ILE A 136 25.64 -4.51 -24.42
C ILE A 136 25.71 -4.43 -22.89
N ALA A 137 26.82 -3.93 -22.33
CA ALA A 137 26.98 -3.77 -20.88
C ALA A 137 25.90 -2.84 -20.29
N ALA A 138 25.63 -1.71 -20.93
CA ALA A 138 24.57 -0.79 -20.55
C ALA A 138 23.20 -1.47 -20.60
N ARG A 139 22.88 -2.21 -21.67
CA ARG A 139 21.61 -2.92 -21.82
C ARG A 139 21.41 -3.99 -20.74
N ILE A 140 22.42 -4.83 -20.48
CA ILE A 140 22.38 -5.88 -19.45
C ILE A 140 22.28 -5.30 -18.03
N SER A 141 22.75 -4.06 -17.83
CA SER A 141 22.67 -3.38 -16.53
C SER A 141 21.28 -2.86 -16.16
N THR A 142 20.37 -2.75 -17.13
CA THR A 142 19.03 -2.14 -16.92
C THR A 142 17.87 -3.07 -17.24
N VAL A 143 18.08 -4.08 -18.07
CA VAL A 143 17.00 -4.97 -18.51
C VAL A 143 16.82 -6.12 -17.52
N VAL A 144 15.63 -6.19 -16.92
CA VAL A 144 15.15 -7.38 -16.21
C VAL A 144 14.62 -8.36 -17.25
N SER A 145 15.13 -9.59 -17.27
CA SER A 145 14.63 -10.64 -18.17
C SER A 145 13.25 -11.11 -17.71
N GLU A 146 12.29 -11.18 -18.63
CA GLU A 146 10.99 -11.80 -18.32
C GLU A 146 11.15 -13.33 -18.36
N PRO A 147 10.92 -14.04 -17.23
CA PRO A 147 11.13 -15.49 -17.17
C PRO A 147 10.12 -16.27 -18.01
N VAL A 148 8.97 -15.66 -18.32
CA VAL A 148 7.86 -16.26 -19.04
C VAL A 148 7.63 -15.50 -20.33
N LYS A 149 7.74 -16.20 -21.47
CA LYS A 149 7.44 -15.61 -22.78
C LYS A 149 5.97 -15.80 -23.09
N ARG A 150 5.22 -14.69 -23.16
CA ARG A 150 3.81 -14.68 -23.53
C ARG A 150 3.61 -14.97 -25.01
N ALA A 151 2.56 -15.72 -25.34
CA ALA A 151 2.12 -15.93 -26.72
C ALA A 151 1.48 -14.67 -27.31
N LYS A 152 1.59 -14.49 -28.62
CA LYS A 152 0.89 -13.39 -29.32
C LYS A 152 -0.63 -13.56 -29.35
N LEU A 153 -1.12 -14.80 -29.34
CA LEU A 153 -2.53 -15.16 -29.36
C LEU A 153 -2.95 -15.70 -27.99
N GLY A 154 -4.10 -15.24 -27.50
CA GLY A 154 -4.65 -15.62 -26.20
C GLY A 154 -5.50 -16.88 -26.23
N THR A 155 -5.03 -17.97 -26.84
CA THR A 155 -5.81 -19.21 -27.02
C THR A 155 -6.40 -19.78 -25.71
N PHE A 156 -5.68 -19.64 -24.61
CA PHE A 156 -6.09 -20.08 -23.26
C PHE A 156 -6.33 -18.92 -22.28
N GLY A 157 -6.48 -17.70 -22.81
CA GLY A 157 -6.59 -16.47 -22.03
C GLY A 157 -5.57 -15.41 -22.44
N ASP A 158 -5.98 -14.16 -22.29
CA ASP A 158 -5.23 -12.96 -22.67
C ASP A 158 -5.12 -11.95 -21.51
N ALA A 159 -5.25 -12.41 -20.26
CA ALA A 159 -5.06 -11.55 -19.10
C ALA A 159 -3.67 -10.90 -19.12
N ASP A 160 -3.62 -9.62 -18.77
CA ASP A 160 -2.39 -8.85 -18.62
C ASP A 160 -2.51 -7.90 -17.45
N TRP A 161 -1.38 -7.35 -17.02
CA TRP A 161 -1.35 -6.25 -16.08
C TRP A 161 -1.71 -4.94 -16.79
N LEU A 162 -2.47 -4.09 -16.12
CA LEU A 162 -2.75 -2.76 -16.62
C LEU A 162 -1.43 -1.98 -16.82
N PRO A 163 -1.17 -1.42 -18.01
CA PRO A 163 0.01 -0.60 -18.24
C PRO A 163 0.08 0.58 -17.27
N MET A 164 1.26 0.91 -16.74
CA MET A 164 1.42 1.99 -15.74
C MET A 164 0.94 3.37 -16.25
N SER A 165 0.95 3.59 -17.56
CA SER A 165 0.36 4.80 -18.18
C SER A 165 -1.16 4.85 -18.05
N ALA A 166 -1.84 3.71 -18.23
CA ALA A 166 -3.28 3.56 -18.01
C ALA A 166 -3.63 3.57 -16.52
N ALA A 167 -2.83 2.89 -15.68
CA ALA A 167 -2.97 2.96 -14.22
C ALA A 167 -2.84 4.40 -13.70
N GLY A 168 -1.96 5.22 -14.28
CA GLY A 168 -1.83 6.64 -13.95
C GLY A 168 -2.96 7.54 -14.50
N LYS A 169 -3.83 7.04 -15.40
CA LYS A 169 -5.07 7.73 -15.79
C LYS A 169 -6.21 7.39 -14.82
N LEU A 170 -6.28 6.12 -14.40
CA LEU A 170 -7.27 5.63 -13.44
C LEU A 170 -6.98 6.14 -12.01
N PHE A 171 -5.72 6.16 -11.61
CA PHE A 171 -5.23 6.69 -10.35
C PHE A 171 -4.19 7.80 -10.62
N PRO A 172 -4.66 9.00 -11.00
CA PRO A 172 -3.77 10.13 -11.29
C PRO A 172 -3.01 10.57 -10.02
N PRO A 173 -1.88 11.29 -10.12
CA PRO A 173 -1.03 11.63 -8.97
C PRO A 173 -1.56 12.77 -8.08
N ASP A 174 -2.51 13.54 -8.57
CA ASP A 174 -3.10 14.73 -7.94
C ASP A 174 -4.34 14.44 -7.08
N GLY A 175 -4.79 13.19 -7.01
CA GLY A 175 -5.78 12.75 -6.03
C GLY A 175 -5.27 12.79 -4.59
N GLU A 176 -6.20 12.73 -3.66
CA GLU A 176 -5.91 12.95 -2.23
C GLU A 176 -5.68 11.64 -1.47
N ILE A 177 -6.27 10.53 -1.91
CA ILE A 177 -6.11 9.24 -1.25
C ILE A 177 -4.98 8.43 -1.89
N VAL A 178 -3.99 8.03 -1.09
CA VAL A 178 -2.80 7.37 -1.59
C VAL A 178 -3.01 5.86 -1.69
N VAL A 179 -2.96 5.35 -2.94
CA VAL A 179 -3.13 3.92 -3.25
C VAL A 179 -1.78 3.23 -3.34
N GLY A 180 -0.84 3.81 -4.08
CA GLY A 180 0.47 3.19 -4.35
C GLY A 180 1.42 4.10 -5.12
N GLU A 181 2.40 3.51 -5.78
CA GLU A 181 3.38 4.20 -6.62
C GLU A 181 3.35 3.67 -8.05
N ARG A 182 3.48 4.57 -9.03
CA ARG A 182 3.32 4.29 -10.46
C ARG A 182 4.56 3.64 -11.06
N TYR A 183 4.91 2.45 -10.57
CA TYR A 183 5.94 1.60 -11.14
C TYR A 183 5.75 0.13 -10.75
N ARG A 184 6.38 -0.74 -11.53
CA ARG A 184 6.41 -2.19 -11.35
C ARG A 184 7.65 -2.60 -10.56
N VAL A 185 7.46 -3.16 -9.36
CA VAL A 185 8.58 -3.57 -8.49
C VAL A 185 9.28 -4.80 -9.06
N ASP A 186 8.53 -5.75 -9.60
CA ASP A 186 9.02 -6.93 -10.33
C ASP A 186 9.81 -6.60 -11.61
N LYS A 187 9.65 -5.40 -12.18
CA LYS A 187 10.45 -4.91 -13.31
C LYS A 187 11.59 -3.97 -12.89
N ASP A 188 11.84 -3.84 -11.59
CA ASP A 188 12.95 -3.04 -11.05
C ASP A 188 14.22 -3.90 -10.88
N ILE A 189 15.38 -3.26 -10.91
CA ILE A 189 16.68 -3.93 -10.75
C ILE A 189 16.87 -4.56 -9.36
N VAL A 190 16.03 -4.18 -8.40
CA VAL A 190 16.03 -4.67 -7.02
C VAL A 190 15.03 -5.81 -6.79
N HIS A 191 14.26 -6.27 -7.79
CA HIS A 191 13.17 -7.23 -7.60
C HIS A 191 13.55 -8.52 -6.85
N GLU A 192 14.78 -9.01 -6.99
CA GLU A 192 15.30 -10.19 -6.28
C GLU A 192 15.77 -9.90 -4.84
N LEU A 193 16.00 -8.63 -4.51
CA LEU A 193 16.40 -8.23 -3.16
C LEU A 193 15.19 -8.16 -2.25
N PRO A 194 15.24 -8.77 -1.04
CA PRO A 194 14.27 -8.51 0.00
C PRO A 194 14.21 -7.01 0.31
N PHE A 195 12.99 -6.50 0.52
CA PHE A 195 12.81 -5.11 0.95
C PHE A 195 13.29 -4.92 2.39
N ASP A 196 14.22 -3.98 2.59
CA ASP A 196 14.69 -3.54 3.90
C ASP A 196 14.38 -2.05 4.11
N PRO A 197 13.58 -1.68 5.14
CA PRO A 197 13.26 -0.28 5.42
C PRO A 197 14.45 0.54 5.90
N ASN A 198 15.55 -0.07 6.37
CA ASN A 198 16.73 0.65 6.86
C ASN A 198 17.84 0.78 5.81
N ASP A 199 17.73 0.08 4.68
CA ASP A 199 18.68 0.15 3.57
C ASP A 199 18.07 0.80 2.32
N PRO A 200 18.37 2.09 2.06
CA PRO A 200 17.92 2.79 0.85
C PRO A 200 18.33 2.11 -0.47
N ALA A 201 19.38 1.28 -0.48
CA ALA A 201 19.78 0.54 -1.68
C ALA A 201 18.76 -0.55 -2.06
N ALA A 202 18.00 -1.08 -1.09
CA ALA A 202 16.95 -2.08 -1.32
C ALA A 202 15.65 -1.48 -1.89
N TRP A 203 15.51 -0.16 -1.88
CA TRP A 203 14.27 0.54 -2.28
C TRP A 203 14.13 0.68 -3.81
N GLY A 204 15.20 0.62 -4.58
CA GLY A 204 15.11 0.81 -6.04
C GLY A 204 14.49 2.17 -6.42
N LYS A 205 13.42 2.15 -7.23
CA LYS A 205 12.73 3.35 -7.72
C LYS A 205 11.67 3.91 -6.77
N GLY A 206 11.14 3.12 -5.85
CA GLY A 206 10.03 3.62 -5.03
C GLY A 206 10.48 4.70 -4.05
N GLY A 207 9.57 5.62 -3.78
CA GLY A 207 9.86 6.92 -3.19
C GLY A 207 10.17 8.04 -4.20
N LYS A 208 10.60 7.69 -5.43
CA LYS A 208 11.00 8.65 -6.48
C LYS A 208 10.01 8.73 -7.65
N THR A 209 9.11 7.77 -7.73
CA THR A 209 8.12 7.68 -8.82
C THR A 209 6.84 8.44 -8.43
N PRO A 210 6.02 8.87 -9.41
CA PRO A 210 4.73 9.48 -9.13
C PRO A 210 3.82 8.54 -8.34
N LEU A 211 2.97 9.10 -7.48
CA LEU A 211 1.97 8.34 -6.75
C LEU A 211 0.83 7.88 -7.68
N LEU A 212 0.22 6.76 -7.33
CA LEU A 212 -1.13 6.39 -7.75
C LEU A 212 -2.07 6.85 -6.64
N THR A 213 -2.95 7.80 -6.95
CA THR A 213 -3.92 8.31 -5.97
C THR A 213 -5.34 8.27 -6.50
N TYR A 214 -6.29 8.10 -5.59
CA TYR A 214 -7.70 7.99 -5.88
C TYR A 214 -8.41 9.31 -5.55
N ARG A 215 -9.20 9.82 -6.51
CA ARG A 215 -9.94 11.08 -6.39
C ARG A 215 -11.38 10.89 -5.91
N GLN A 216 -11.80 9.65 -5.64
CA GLN A 216 -13.19 9.32 -5.26
C GLN A 216 -14.21 9.69 -6.37
N ASP A 217 -13.80 9.58 -7.63
CA ASP A 217 -14.55 10.00 -8.82
C ASP A 217 -15.27 8.87 -9.56
N PHE A 218 -15.02 7.60 -9.19
CA PHE A 218 -15.69 6.41 -9.75
C PHE A 218 -16.16 5.43 -8.67
N ASP A 219 -17.04 4.49 -9.03
CA ASP A 219 -17.59 3.43 -8.15
C ASP A 219 -18.08 3.91 -6.77
N SER A 220 -18.03 3.05 -5.75
CA SER A 220 -18.65 3.32 -4.44
C SER A 220 -17.87 4.31 -3.58
N THR A 221 -16.61 4.63 -3.93
CA THR A 221 -15.66 5.38 -3.11
C THR A 221 -15.17 4.69 -1.83
N HIS A 222 -15.55 3.43 -1.62
CA HIS A 222 -15.02 2.59 -0.54
C HIS A 222 -13.82 1.78 -1.04
N MET A 223 -12.84 1.51 -0.18
CA MET A 223 -11.61 0.83 -0.54
C MET A 223 -11.25 -0.23 0.49
N LEU A 224 -10.83 -1.40 0.00
CA LEU A 224 -10.34 -2.49 0.83
C LEU A 224 -8.84 -2.65 0.65
N PHE A 225 -8.13 -2.82 1.77
CA PHE A 225 -6.70 -3.07 1.77
C PHE A 225 -6.40 -4.28 2.64
N PHE A 226 -5.97 -5.36 2.01
CA PHE A 226 -5.54 -6.58 2.66
C PHE A 226 -4.02 -6.62 2.70
N ALA A 227 -3.44 -6.57 3.90
CA ALA A 227 -2.01 -6.84 4.05
C ALA A 227 -1.67 -7.55 5.36
N GLY A 228 -0.91 -8.65 5.30
CA GLY A 228 -0.51 -9.38 6.49
C GLY A 228 0.27 -8.52 7.50
N SER A 229 0.38 -8.99 8.74
CA SER A 229 1.21 -8.33 9.77
C SER A 229 2.65 -8.09 9.27
N GLY A 230 3.15 -6.88 9.48
CA GLY A 230 4.41 -6.39 8.91
C GLY A 230 4.36 -6.00 7.43
N GLY A 231 3.16 -5.90 6.84
CA GLY A 231 2.91 -5.51 5.45
C GLY A 231 2.85 -4.00 5.21
N TYR A 232 3.30 -3.18 6.17
CA TYR A 232 3.38 -1.71 6.06
C TYR A 232 2.05 -1.00 5.77
N LYS A 233 0.90 -1.54 6.20
CA LYS A 233 -0.43 -0.92 6.00
C LYS A 233 -0.45 0.57 6.38
N THR A 234 -0.10 0.83 7.64
CA THR A 234 -0.15 2.16 8.24
C THR A 234 0.86 3.09 7.56
N THR A 235 2.07 2.58 7.34
CA THR A 235 3.18 3.31 6.72
C THR A 235 2.96 3.66 5.24
N SER A 236 2.24 2.84 4.48
CA SER A 236 2.12 3.03 3.02
C SER A 236 0.80 3.59 2.53
N ASN A 237 -0.26 3.52 3.33
CA ASN A 237 -1.58 3.96 2.91
C ASN A 237 -2.21 4.92 3.92
N VAL A 238 -2.18 4.60 5.22
CA VAL A 238 -2.82 5.40 6.28
C VAL A 238 -2.12 6.74 6.47
N VAL A 239 -0.81 6.74 6.79
CA VAL A 239 -0.03 7.97 7.00
C VAL A 239 0.02 8.83 5.72
N PRO A 240 0.38 8.29 4.54
CA PRO A 240 0.36 9.06 3.29
C PRO A 240 -1.00 9.70 2.97
N THR A 241 -2.10 8.99 3.20
CA THR A 241 -3.45 9.54 2.98
C THR A 241 -3.79 10.59 4.02
N ALA A 242 -3.45 10.38 5.29
CA ALA A 242 -3.65 11.37 6.35
C ALA A 242 -2.84 12.67 6.14
N LEU A 243 -1.73 12.63 5.42
CA LEU A 243 -0.96 13.83 5.05
C LEU A 243 -1.54 14.57 3.83
N ARG A 244 -2.34 13.91 2.99
CA ARG A 244 -2.86 14.50 1.73
C ARG A 244 -4.34 14.81 1.74
N TYR A 245 -5.15 14.05 2.48
CA TYR A 245 -6.60 14.19 2.47
C TYR A 245 -7.05 15.48 3.11
N THR A 246 -7.69 16.35 2.34
CA THR A 246 -8.07 17.71 2.78
C THR A 246 -9.45 17.77 3.43
N GLY A 247 -10.27 16.71 3.29
CA GLY A 247 -11.58 16.59 3.93
C GLY A 247 -11.53 16.03 5.36
N PRO A 248 -12.70 15.87 6.00
CA PRO A 248 -12.86 15.21 7.31
C PRO A 248 -12.25 13.82 7.32
N LEU A 249 -11.28 13.60 8.20
CA LEU A 249 -10.67 12.30 8.41
C LEU A 249 -11.10 11.72 9.75
N ILE A 250 -11.79 10.58 9.73
CA ILE A 250 -12.14 9.80 10.91
C ILE A 250 -11.22 8.59 10.94
N CYS A 251 -10.21 8.61 11.79
CA CYS A 251 -9.15 7.61 11.84
C CYS A 251 -9.27 6.72 13.08
N LEU A 252 -9.43 5.41 12.91
CA LEU A 252 -9.25 4.44 14.00
C LEU A 252 -7.78 4.00 14.04
N ASP A 253 -7.09 4.34 15.12
CA ASP A 253 -5.67 4.04 15.33
C ASP A 253 -5.42 3.33 16.68
N PRO A 254 -5.57 2.00 16.71
CA PRO A 254 -5.42 1.20 17.94
C PRO A 254 -3.99 1.16 18.49
N SER A 255 -3.01 1.44 17.61
CA SER A 255 -1.59 1.48 17.94
C SER A 255 -1.16 2.86 18.43
N THR A 256 -2.05 3.86 18.35
CA THR A 256 -1.81 5.26 18.73
C THR A 256 -0.51 5.83 18.14
N GLU A 257 -0.23 5.50 16.88
CA GLU A 257 0.95 5.96 16.12
C GLU A 257 0.66 7.06 15.09
N VAL A 258 -0.51 7.07 14.48
CA VAL A 258 -0.86 7.92 13.34
C VAL A 258 -1.05 9.37 13.79
N ALA A 259 -1.88 9.62 14.80
CA ALA A 259 -2.20 10.98 15.21
C ALA A 259 -0.94 11.79 15.61
N PRO A 260 -0.02 11.27 16.45
CA PRO A 260 1.23 11.98 16.76
C PRO A 260 2.08 12.31 15.52
N MET A 261 2.01 11.50 14.47
CA MET A 261 2.76 11.71 13.23
C MET A 261 2.17 12.81 12.35
N VAL A 262 0.85 12.97 12.31
CA VAL A 262 0.17 13.77 11.27
C VAL A 262 -0.59 15.00 11.79
N VAL A 263 -0.95 15.07 13.07
CA VAL A 263 -1.79 16.16 13.64
C VAL A 263 -1.21 17.55 13.34
N GLU A 264 0.10 17.74 13.48
CA GLU A 264 0.72 19.05 13.20
C GLU A 264 0.59 19.44 11.73
N HIS A 265 0.85 18.51 10.81
CA HIS A 265 0.71 18.75 9.37
C HIS A 265 -0.74 19.06 9.01
N ARG A 266 -1.69 18.26 9.51
CA ARG A 266 -3.11 18.47 9.26
C ARG A 266 -3.58 19.83 9.78
N THR A 267 -3.13 20.24 10.97
CA THR A 267 -3.52 21.54 11.54
C THR A 267 -2.88 22.71 10.81
N ARG A 268 -1.56 22.69 10.59
CA ARG A 268 -0.82 23.85 10.08
C ARG A 268 -0.83 23.99 8.55
N VAL A 269 -0.76 22.87 7.84
CA VAL A 269 -0.66 22.87 6.36
C VAL A 269 -2.04 22.70 5.72
N LEU A 270 -2.86 21.79 6.26
CA LEU A 270 -4.21 21.53 5.72
C LEU A 270 -5.32 22.36 6.38
N GLY A 271 -5.01 23.14 7.42
CA GLY A 271 -5.98 24.01 8.10
C GLY A 271 -7.10 23.27 8.82
N ARG A 272 -6.83 22.03 9.26
CA ARG A 272 -7.84 21.16 9.88
C ARG A 272 -7.95 21.42 11.38
N GLU A 273 -9.16 21.31 11.90
CA GLU A 273 -9.37 21.21 13.33
C GLU A 273 -9.31 19.73 13.73
N VAL A 274 -8.32 19.33 14.52
CA VAL A 274 -8.06 17.91 14.81
C VAL A 274 -8.47 17.54 16.24
N MET A 275 -9.44 16.63 16.38
CA MET A 275 -9.91 16.08 17.65
C MET A 275 -9.24 14.73 17.87
N VAL A 276 -8.48 14.59 18.96
CA VAL A 276 -7.84 13.31 19.31
C VAL A 276 -8.55 12.74 20.52
N LEU A 277 -9.33 11.68 20.32
CA LEU A 277 -10.02 10.93 21.36
C LEU A 277 -9.03 9.96 22.01
N ASP A 278 -8.41 10.40 23.10
CA ASP A 278 -7.39 9.65 23.83
C ASP A 278 -7.82 9.48 25.29
N PRO A 279 -7.96 8.25 25.82
CA PRO A 279 -8.34 8.03 27.22
C PRO A 279 -7.30 8.56 28.22
N THR A 280 -6.06 8.80 27.81
CA THR A 280 -5.03 9.43 28.66
C THR A 280 -5.22 10.94 28.80
N ASN A 281 -5.94 11.57 27.86
CA ASN A 281 -6.32 12.97 27.90
C ASN A 281 -7.77 13.15 27.41
N PRO A 282 -8.77 12.80 28.24
CA PRO A 282 -10.15 12.64 27.79
C PRO A 282 -10.94 13.96 27.64
N ILE A 283 -10.26 15.08 27.42
CA ILE A 283 -10.89 16.41 27.28
C ILE A 283 -11.57 16.62 25.92
N MET A 284 -11.18 15.85 24.90
CA MET A 284 -11.65 16.02 23.51
C MET A 284 -12.89 15.19 23.18
N GLY A 285 -13.56 14.61 24.18
CA GLY A 285 -14.76 13.80 23.96
C GLY A 285 -15.97 14.59 23.46
N PHE A 286 -16.92 13.88 22.85
CA PHE A 286 -18.21 14.42 22.41
C PHE A 286 -19.34 13.51 22.88
N ASN A 287 -20.58 13.99 22.86
CA ASN A 287 -21.74 13.19 23.22
C ASN A 287 -22.21 12.43 21.97
N VAL A 288 -22.01 11.11 21.94
CA VAL A 288 -22.42 10.25 20.82
C VAL A 288 -23.94 10.19 20.58
N LEU A 289 -24.73 10.72 21.52
CA LEU A 289 -26.20 10.80 21.43
C LEU A 289 -26.70 12.17 20.93
N ASP A 290 -25.82 13.16 20.72
CA ASP A 290 -26.21 14.53 20.41
C ASP A 290 -27.03 14.67 19.11
N GLY A 291 -26.74 13.86 18.09
CA GLY A 291 -27.48 13.85 16.83
C GLY A 291 -28.93 13.38 16.97
N ILE A 292 -29.23 12.53 17.96
CA ILE A 292 -30.57 11.98 18.18
C ILE A 292 -31.55 13.08 18.60
N GLU A 293 -31.10 14.08 19.36
CA GLU A 293 -31.98 15.15 19.86
C GLU A 293 -32.64 15.95 18.74
N HIS A 294 -31.96 16.08 17.61
CA HIS A 294 -32.41 16.82 16.42
C HIS A 294 -32.90 15.92 15.28
N SER A 295 -32.86 14.60 15.46
CA SER A 295 -33.31 13.65 14.43
C SER A 295 -34.83 13.64 14.26
N ARG A 296 -35.27 13.40 13.02
CA ARG A 296 -36.67 13.15 12.66
C ARG A 296 -37.12 11.73 13.03
N GLN A 297 -36.20 10.78 13.13
CA GLN A 297 -36.44 9.37 13.40
C GLN A 297 -35.71 8.95 14.68
N LYS A 298 -36.04 9.62 15.80
CA LYS A 298 -35.33 9.44 17.07
C LYS A 298 -35.29 7.98 17.53
N GLU A 299 -36.42 7.28 17.41
CA GLU A 299 -36.57 5.89 17.84
C GLU A 299 -35.64 4.95 17.03
N GLU A 300 -35.57 5.12 15.70
CA GLU A 300 -34.69 4.34 14.83
C GLU A 300 -33.20 4.59 15.14
N ASP A 301 -32.82 5.86 15.37
CA ASP A 301 -31.45 6.21 15.74
C ASP A 301 -31.05 5.65 17.12
N ILE A 302 -31.98 5.63 18.08
CA ILE A 302 -31.76 5.03 19.40
C ILE A 302 -31.52 3.52 19.27
N VAL A 303 -32.34 2.82 18.48
CA VAL A 303 -32.14 1.39 18.17
C VAL A 303 -30.75 1.19 17.55
N GLY A 304 -30.37 2.02 16.58
CA GLY A 304 -29.06 1.96 15.93
C GLY A 304 -27.89 2.07 16.91
N ILE A 305 -27.92 3.06 17.81
CA ILE A 305 -26.86 3.23 18.83
C ILE A 305 -26.87 2.08 19.85
N ALA A 306 -28.05 1.60 20.27
CA ALA A 306 -28.15 0.47 21.19
C ALA A 306 -27.56 -0.82 20.60
N HIS A 307 -27.68 -1.04 19.28
CA HIS A 307 -27.04 -2.17 18.60
C HIS A 307 -25.51 -2.08 18.66
N MET A 308 -24.95 -0.86 18.63
CA MET A 308 -23.51 -0.63 18.67
C MET A 308 -22.90 -0.80 20.07
N LEU A 309 -23.71 -0.70 21.14
CA LEU A 309 -23.25 -0.89 22.52
C LEU A 309 -22.93 -2.37 22.83
N LEU A 310 -23.70 -3.29 22.25
CA LEU A 310 -23.55 -4.71 22.51
C LEU A 310 -22.48 -5.34 21.64
N SER A 311 -21.75 -6.30 22.21
CA SER A 311 -20.83 -7.11 21.45
C SER A 311 -21.62 -8.21 20.72
N GLU A 312 -22.10 -7.93 19.51
CA GLU A 312 -22.53 -8.97 18.58
C GLU A 312 -21.34 -9.93 18.34
N SER A 313 -21.40 -11.08 19.00
CA SER A 313 -20.43 -12.15 18.89
C SER A 313 -21.13 -13.26 18.12
N ILE A 314 -20.72 -13.47 16.87
CA ILE A 314 -21.19 -14.59 16.03
C ILE A 314 -20.81 -15.95 16.66
N ARG A 315 -20.10 -15.96 17.80
CA ARG A 315 -19.66 -17.16 18.54
C ARG A 315 -20.74 -17.80 19.41
N PHE A 316 -21.98 -17.32 19.45
CA PHE A 316 -23.05 -18.04 20.14
C PHE A 316 -23.59 -19.16 19.25
N GLU A 317 -22.96 -20.33 19.35
CA GLU A 317 -23.47 -21.59 18.76
C GLU A 317 -24.73 -22.12 19.48
N SER A 318 -25.07 -21.58 20.66
CA SER A 318 -26.27 -21.96 21.42
C SER A 318 -27.41 -20.96 21.25
N SER A 319 -28.60 -21.49 20.94
CA SER A 319 -29.86 -20.73 20.82
C SER A 319 -30.23 -19.94 22.09
N THR A 320 -29.79 -20.40 23.25
CA THR A 320 -30.02 -19.74 24.54
C THR A 320 -29.17 -18.46 24.67
N GLY A 321 -27.92 -18.48 24.22
CA GLY A 321 -27.04 -17.31 24.29
C GLY A 321 -27.53 -16.18 23.40
N SER A 322 -27.96 -16.50 22.18
CA SER A 322 -28.54 -15.51 21.25
C SER A 322 -29.86 -14.92 21.77
N TYR A 323 -30.69 -15.70 22.46
CA TYR A 323 -31.89 -15.19 23.13
C TYR A 323 -31.55 -14.11 24.16
N PHE A 324 -30.63 -14.37 25.10
CA PHE A 324 -30.26 -13.39 26.13
C PHE A 324 -29.62 -12.13 25.53
N GLN A 325 -28.81 -12.25 24.48
CA GLN A 325 -28.26 -11.09 23.77
C GLN A 325 -29.35 -10.23 23.13
N ASN A 326 -30.31 -10.85 22.44
CA ASN A 326 -31.41 -10.13 21.81
C ASN A 326 -32.29 -9.43 22.86
N GLN A 327 -32.56 -10.08 23.99
CA GLN A 327 -33.31 -9.44 25.08
C GLN A 327 -32.51 -8.32 25.76
N ALA A 328 -31.20 -8.48 25.92
CA ALA A 328 -30.34 -7.42 26.44
C ALA A 328 -30.31 -6.22 25.51
N HIS A 329 -30.36 -6.45 24.19
CA HIS A 329 -30.50 -5.41 23.20
C HIS A 329 -31.81 -4.64 23.38
N ASN A 330 -32.94 -5.34 23.47
CA ASN A 330 -34.24 -4.72 23.69
C ASN A 330 -34.29 -3.93 25.01
N LEU A 331 -33.68 -4.45 26.08
CA LEU A 331 -33.59 -3.77 27.36
C LEU A 331 -32.78 -2.47 27.25
N LEU A 332 -31.58 -2.53 26.65
CA LEU A 332 -30.74 -1.34 26.46
C LEU A 332 -31.39 -0.31 25.54
N THR A 333 -32.08 -0.74 24.48
CA THR A 333 -32.85 0.14 23.59
C THR A 333 -33.95 0.86 24.37
N GLY A 334 -34.73 0.15 25.17
CA GLY A 334 -35.79 0.74 26.00
C GLY A 334 -35.24 1.72 27.05
N LEU A 335 -34.16 1.33 27.75
CA LEU A 335 -33.51 2.19 28.75
C LEU A 335 -32.86 3.43 28.13
N LEU A 336 -32.20 3.29 26.98
CA LEU A 336 -31.63 4.41 26.24
C LEU A 336 -32.73 5.35 25.73
N THR A 337 -33.86 4.80 25.29
CA THR A 337 -35.05 5.58 24.93
C THR A 337 -35.56 6.37 26.13
N HIS A 338 -35.62 5.75 27.31
CA HIS A 338 -35.99 6.44 28.54
C HIS A 338 -35.04 7.60 28.86
N VAL A 339 -33.72 7.39 28.75
CA VAL A 339 -32.72 8.46 28.91
C VAL A 339 -32.89 9.59 27.89
N MET A 340 -33.22 9.26 26.63
CA MET A 340 -33.33 10.27 25.57
C MET A 340 -34.65 11.05 25.58
N LEU A 341 -35.76 10.42 25.95
CA LEU A 341 -37.09 11.00 25.82
C LEU A 341 -37.72 11.47 27.15
N SER A 342 -37.28 10.92 28.29
CA SER A 342 -37.80 11.35 29.60
C SER A 342 -37.33 12.78 29.94
N PRO A 343 -38.21 13.63 30.51
CA PRO A 343 -37.83 14.94 31.03
C PRO A 343 -36.78 14.89 32.15
N GLU A 344 -36.73 13.81 32.93
CA GLU A 344 -35.82 13.63 34.07
C GLU A 344 -34.33 13.69 33.67
N TYR A 345 -34.02 13.32 32.43
CA TYR A 345 -32.66 13.28 31.91
C TYR A 345 -32.29 14.52 31.11
N ALA A 346 -33.12 15.57 31.09
CA ALA A 346 -32.78 16.85 30.47
C ALA A 346 -31.44 17.39 31.01
N GLY A 347 -30.53 17.78 30.13
CA GLY A 347 -29.17 18.21 30.48
C GLY A 347 -28.18 17.09 30.81
N ARG A 348 -28.64 15.83 30.93
CA ARG A 348 -27.79 14.64 31.16
C ARG A 348 -28.07 13.48 30.21
N ARG A 349 -28.56 13.77 28.99
CA ARG A 349 -28.85 12.77 27.94
C ARG A 349 -27.57 12.21 27.31
N ASN A 350 -26.89 11.32 28.02
CA ASN A 350 -25.65 10.69 27.58
C ASN A 350 -25.58 9.22 28.03
N LEU A 351 -24.60 8.48 27.51
CA LEU A 351 -24.42 7.06 27.84
C LEU A 351 -24.06 6.80 29.31
N ARG A 352 -23.56 7.81 30.04
CA ARG A 352 -23.29 7.67 31.47
C ARG A 352 -24.58 7.59 32.28
N SER A 353 -25.63 8.30 31.87
CA SER A 353 -26.96 8.13 32.47
C SER A 353 -27.54 6.74 32.22
N LEU A 354 -27.36 6.18 31.02
CA LEU A 354 -27.71 4.77 30.78
C LEU A 354 -26.91 3.84 31.72
N ARG A 355 -25.60 4.07 31.85
CA ARG A 355 -24.76 3.25 32.73
C ARG A 355 -25.18 3.32 34.19
N GLN A 356 -25.61 4.48 34.69
CA GLN A 356 -26.13 4.63 36.05
C GLN A 356 -27.30 3.69 36.29
N ILE A 357 -28.28 3.65 35.37
CA ILE A 357 -29.44 2.75 35.47
C ILE A 357 -29.00 1.27 35.48
N VAL A 358 -28.13 0.86 34.54
CA VAL A 358 -27.68 -0.55 34.40
C VAL A 358 -26.60 -0.94 35.44
N SER A 359 -26.34 -0.06 36.42
CA SER A 359 -25.49 -0.35 37.58
C SER A 359 -26.28 -0.49 38.88
N GLU A 360 -27.58 -0.15 38.88
CA GLU A 360 -28.44 -0.27 40.06
C GLU A 360 -28.75 -1.74 40.40
N PRO A 361 -29.15 -2.05 41.65
CA PRO A 361 -29.65 -3.38 42.00
C PRO A 361 -30.86 -3.78 41.15
N GLU A 362 -30.95 -5.06 40.78
CA GLU A 362 -32.05 -5.59 39.95
C GLU A 362 -33.46 -5.22 40.47
N PRO A 363 -33.76 -5.28 41.78
CA PRO A 363 -35.07 -4.87 42.30
C PRO A 363 -35.38 -3.38 42.05
N SER A 364 -34.38 -2.51 42.12
CA SER A 364 -34.53 -1.07 41.84
C SER A 364 -34.83 -0.83 40.38
N VAL A 365 -34.13 -1.54 39.48
CA VAL A 365 -34.38 -1.45 38.03
C VAL A 365 -35.77 -1.98 37.72
N LEU A 366 -36.19 -3.12 38.27
CA LEU A 366 -37.54 -3.65 38.08
C LEU A 366 -38.64 -2.70 38.58
N ALA A 367 -38.42 -2.04 39.72
CA ALA A 367 -39.33 -1.02 40.23
C ALA A 367 -39.43 0.17 39.26
N MET A 368 -38.29 0.65 38.73
CA MET A 368 -38.26 1.69 37.69
C MET A 368 -39.01 1.23 36.43
N LEU A 369 -38.80 -0.01 35.96
CA LEU A 369 -39.48 -0.52 34.76
C LEU A 369 -41.00 -0.58 34.96
N ARG A 370 -41.49 -0.95 36.16
CA ARG A 370 -42.91 -0.92 36.51
C ARG A 370 -43.47 0.50 36.54
N ASP A 371 -42.76 1.43 37.17
CA ASP A 371 -43.15 2.84 37.19
C ASP A 371 -43.24 3.43 35.77
N ILE A 372 -42.24 3.14 34.92
CA ILE A 372 -42.25 3.52 33.51
C ILE A 372 -43.45 2.93 32.77
N GLN A 373 -43.77 1.65 33.00
CA GLN A 373 -44.90 0.98 32.36
C GLN A 373 -46.25 1.64 32.74
N GLU A 374 -46.39 2.11 33.97
CA GLU A 374 -47.63 2.73 34.47
C GLU A 374 -47.74 4.22 34.11
N HIS A 375 -46.64 4.97 34.20
CA HIS A 375 -46.66 6.44 34.20
C HIS A 375 -45.96 7.09 33.00
N SER A 376 -45.19 6.37 32.18
CA SER A 376 -44.49 6.97 31.04
C SER A 376 -45.46 7.50 29.99
N ALA A 377 -45.23 8.73 29.52
CA ALA A 377 -46.04 9.34 28.45
C ALA A 377 -45.82 8.67 27.08
N SER A 378 -44.65 8.07 26.83
CA SER A 378 -44.31 7.45 25.54
C SER A 378 -44.80 5.99 25.48
N ALA A 379 -45.71 5.71 24.54
CA ALA A 379 -46.19 4.36 24.25
C ALA A 379 -45.03 3.42 23.88
N PHE A 380 -44.10 3.90 23.04
CA PHE A 380 -42.93 3.14 22.62
C PHE A 380 -42.06 2.69 23.81
N ILE A 381 -41.86 3.56 24.81
CA ILE A 381 -41.13 3.19 26.05
C ILE A 381 -41.91 2.13 26.83
N ARG A 382 -43.23 2.32 27.03
CA ARG A 382 -44.06 1.36 27.79
C ARG A 382 -44.08 -0.02 27.15
N GLU A 383 -44.20 -0.08 25.82
CA GLU A 383 -44.23 -1.33 25.05
C GLU A 383 -42.86 -2.03 25.06
N THR A 384 -41.77 -1.27 24.86
CA THR A 384 -40.41 -1.84 24.82
C THR A 384 -39.95 -2.33 26.18
N LEU A 385 -40.27 -1.60 27.26
CA LEU A 385 -39.81 -1.94 28.61
C LEU A 385 -40.79 -2.81 29.41
N GLY A 386 -42.08 -2.74 29.12
CA GLY A 386 -43.12 -3.49 29.84
C GLY A 386 -43.04 -5.01 29.66
N VAL A 387 -42.32 -5.51 28.66
CA VAL A 387 -42.08 -6.96 28.50
C VAL A 387 -41.21 -7.54 29.62
N PHE A 388 -40.32 -6.72 30.21
CA PHE A 388 -39.37 -7.16 31.23
C PHE A 388 -39.99 -7.25 32.62
N THR A 389 -41.06 -6.50 32.90
CA THR A 389 -41.73 -6.51 34.22
C THR A 389 -42.48 -7.82 34.49
N ASN A 390 -42.82 -8.55 33.42
CA ASN A 390 -43.53 -9.84 33.46
C ASN A 390 -42.60 -11.04 33.32
N MET A 391 -41.29 -10.85 33.16
CA MET A 391 -40.32 -11.96 33.09
C MET A 391 -40.13 -12.61 34.46
N THR A 392 -39.74 -13.89 34.47
CA THR A 392 -39.27 -14.53 35.70
C THR A 392 -37.97 -13.89 36.16
N GLU A 393 -37.72 -13.85 37.48
CA GLU A 393 -36.52 -13.24 38.06
C GLU A 393 -35.25 -13.81 37.41
N GLN A 394 -35.16 -15.14 37.27
CA GLN A 394 -33.99 -15.79 36.67
C GLN A 394 -33.75 -15.38 35.21
N THR A 395 -34.80 -15.24 34.41
CA THR A 395 -34.67 -14.79 33.02
C THR A 395 -34.24 -13.33 32.98
N PHE A 396 -34.84 -12.47 33.80
CA PHE A 396 -34.46 -11.06 33.89
C PHE A 396 -32.99 -10.89 34.33
N SER A 397 -32.53 -11.60 35.35
CA SER A 397 -31.12 -11.54 35.79
C SER A 397 -30.15 -11.95 34.68
N GLY A 398 -30.51 -12.93 33.85
CA GLY A 398 -29.72 -13.33 32.68
C GLY A 398 -29.62 -12.22 31.62
N VAL A 399 -30.72 -11.52 31.35
CA VAL A 399 -30.77 -10.38 30.43
C VAL A 399 -30.00 -9.17 31.00
N TYR A 400 -30.25 -8.83 32.26
CA TYR A 400 -29.65 -7.68 32.95
C TYR A 400 -28.14 -7.83 33.09
N SER A 401 -27.66 -9.01 33.47
CA SER A 401 -26.21 -9.29 33.57
C SER A 401 -25.50 -9.15 32.23
N THR A 402 -26.14 -9.56 31.13
CA THR A 402 -25.61 -9.38 29.77
C THR A 402 -25.52 -7.89 29.41
N ALA A 403 -26.58 -7.12 29.66
CA ALA A 403 -26.60 -5.67 29.42
C ALA A 403 -25.58 -4.91 30.28
N SER A 404 -25.43 -5.27 31.55
CA SER A 404 -24.48 -4.64 32.49
C SER A 404 -23.03 -4.92 32.11
N LYS A 405 -22.73 -6.15 31.69
CA LYS A 405 -21.39 -6.55 31.22
C LYS A 405 -20.95 -5.74 30.01
N ASP A 406 -21.78 -5.65 28.97
CA ASP A 406 -21.41 -5.00 27.71
C ASP A 406 -21.35 -3.47 27.82
N THR A 407 -22.02 -2.89 28.82
CA THR A 407 -21.94 -1.46 29.15
C THR A 407 -20.90 -1.12 30.24
N GLN A 408 -20.22 -2.10 30.82
CA GLN A 408 -19.31 -1.91 31.97
C GLN A 408 -18.21 -0.88 31.72
N TRP A 409 -17.69 -0.80 30.49
CA TRP A 409 -16.65 0.16 30.12
C TRP A 409 -17.06 1.63 30.32
N LEU A 410 -18.37 1.93 30.35
CA LEU A 410 -18.87 3.26 30.65
C LEU A 410 -18.65 3.67 32.11
N SER A 411 -18.34 2.72 33.00
CA SER A 411 -17.88 3.01 34.36
C SER A 411 -16.42 3.48 34.42
N LEU A 412 -15.65 3.30 33.35
CA LEU A 412 -14.28 3.80 33.28
C LEU A 412 -14.31 5.27 32.86
N ASP A 413 -13.95 6.16 33.77
CA ASP A 413 -14.14 7.60 33.59
C ASP A 413 -13.49 8.15 32.32
N SER A 414 -12.26 7.70 32.05
CA SER A 414 -11.49 8.10 30.87
C SER A 414 -12.18 7.74 29.55
N TYR A 415 -12.83 6.58 29.45
CA TYR A 415 -13.48 6.11 28.23
C TYR A 415 -14.88 6.67 28.08
N ALA A 416 -15.65 6.74 29.16
CA ALA A 416 -16.97 7.36 29.10
C ALA A 416 -16.88 8.86 28.80
N ALA A 417 -15.83 9.57 29.24
CA ALA A 417 -15.59 10.95 28.86
C ALA A 417 -15.41 11.16 27.34
N LEU A 418 -14.87 10.17 26.61
CA LEU A 418 -14.74 10.24 25.14
C LEU A 418 -16.10 10.29 24.42
N VAL A 419 -17.12 9.64 24.99
CA VAL A 419 -18.46 9.47 24.38
C VAL A 419 -19.58 10.27 25.06
N CYS A 420 -19.27 10.94 26.18
CA CYS A 420 -20.20 11.80 26.93
C CYS A 420 -19.70 13.24 27.04
N GLY A 421 -18.65 13.61 26.32
CA GLY A 421 -18.04 14.94 26.37
C GLY A 421 -18.82 16.00 25.58
N ASN A 422 -18.27 17.20 25.49
CA ASN A 422 -18.89 18.34 24.81
C ASN A 422 -17.89 19.19 24.02
N ALA A 423 -16.72 18.64 23.69
CA ALA A 423 -15.66 19.37 22.98
C ALA A 423 -16.05 19.74 21.53
N PHE A 424 -16.89 18.91 20.90
CA PHE A 424 -17.48 19.15 19.58
C PHE A 424 -18.81 18.38 19.47
N LYS A 425 -19.56 18.62 18.40
CA LYS A 425 -20.78 17.86 18.08
C LYS A 425 -20.52 16.86 16.94
N SER A 426 -21.24 15.74 16.94
CA SER A 426 -21.13 14.76 15.85
C SER A 426 -21.42 15.37 14.48
N SER A 427 -22.39 16.29 14.41
CA SER A 427 -22.77 17.03 13.19
C SER A 427 -21.70 18.00 12.69
N ASP A 428 -20.71 18.37 13.50
CA ASP A 428 -19.66 19.30 13.07
C ASP A 428 -18.75 18.70 11.98
N ILE A 429 -18.67 17.38 11.85
CA ILE A 429 -17.91 16.73 10.77
C ILE A 429 -18.50 17.03 9.39
N VAL A 430 -19.82 17.25 9.32
CA VAL A 430 -20.58 17.57 8.09
C VAL A 430 -20.13 18.92 7.50
N SER A 431 -19.71 19.83 8.39
CA SER A 431 -19.16 21.14 8.00
C SER A 431 -17.91 21.03 7.13
N GLY A 432 -17.21 19.88 7.17
CA GLY A 432 -16.06 19.60 6.35
C GLY A 432 -14.71 19.92 7.01
N ASN A 433 -14.66 20.53 8.20
CA ASN A 433 -13.40 21.08 8.76
C ASN A 433 -12.76 20.26 9.88
N LYS A 434 -13.51 19.36 10.51
CA LYS A 434 -13.04 18.58 11.65
C LYS A 434 -12.49 17.21 11.25
N ASP A 435 -11.42 16.81 11.90
CA ASP A 435 -10.88 15.46 11.87
C ASP A 435 -11.02 14.82 13.25
N VAL A 436 -11.23 13.51 13.30
CA VAL A 436 -11.39 12.76 14.54
C VAL A 436 -10.45 11.56 14.52
N PHE A 437 -9.47 11.53 15.43
CA PHE A 437 -8.57 10.40 15.63
C PHE A 437 -8.97 9.64 16.88
N LEU A 438 -9.29 8.36 16.74
CA LEU A 438 -9.63 7.46 17.84
C LEU A 438 -8.36 6.76 18.30
N ASN A 439 -7.73 7.32 19.33
CA ASN A 439 -6.50 6.82 19.92
C ASN A 439 -6.80 5.87 21.08
N ILE A 440 -7.51 4.77 20.81
CA ILE A 440 -7.94 3.82 21.84
C ILE A 440 -7.06 2.56 21.77
N PRO A 441 -6.35 2.18 22.86
CA PRO A 441 -5.47 1.01 22.84
C PRO A 441 -6.17 -0.27 22.38
N ALA A 442 -5.51 -1.03 21.50
CA ALA A 442 -6.04 -2.30 20.98
C ALA A 442 -6.43 -3.31 22.07
N SER A 443 -5.74 -3.30 23.23
CA SER A 443 -6.10 -4.15 24.38
C SER A 443 -7.52 -3.88 24.89
N ILE A 444 -7.92 -2.61 24.90
CA ILE A 444 -9.24 -2.20 25.38
C ILE A 444 -10.31 -2.47 24.33
N LEU A 445 -10.05 -2.16 23.06
CA LEU A 445 -11.01 -2.47 21.99
C LEU A 445 -11.29 -3.97 21.85
N ARG A 446 -10.33 -4.85 22.18
CA ARG A 446 -10.58 -6.30 22.24
C ARG A 446 -11.55 -6.70 23.36
N SER A 447 -11.49 -6.02 24.50
CA SER A 447 -12.38 -6.29 25.63
C SER A 447 -13.73 -5.60 25.47
N TYR A 448 -13.74 -4.39 24.91
CA TYR A 448 -14.89 -3.49 24.81
C TYR A 448 -14.93 -2.85 23.41
N PRO A 449 -15.29 -3.60 22.36
CA PRO A 449 -15.36 -3.08 20.99
C PRO A 449 -16.43 -1.98 20.85
N GLY A 450 -17.44 -1.99 21.72
CA GLY A 450 -18.53 -1.01 21.77
C GLY A 450 -18.06 0.45 21.80
N ILE A 451 -16.90 0.73 22.42
CA ILE A 451 -16.34 2.09 22.46
C ILE A 451 -16.11 2.63 21.04
N GLY A 452 -15.39 1.86 20.22
CA GLY A 452 -15.11 2.23 18.83
C GLY A 452 -16.38 2.21 17.97
N ARG A 453 -17.25 1.22 18.18
CA ARG A 453 -18.51 1.08 17.42
C ARG A 453 -19.41 2.29 17.56
N VAL A 454 -19.64 2.76 18.78
CA VAL A 454 -20.56 3.86 19.03
C VAL A 454 -19.98 5.20 18.56
N ILE A 455 -18.66 5.42 18.72
CA ILE A 455 -18.01 6.62 18.18
C ILE A 455 -18.10 6.65 16.65
N ILE A 456 -17.67 5.57 15.97
CA ILE A 456 -17.66 5.53 14.50
C ILE A 456 -19.09 5.57 13.96
N GLY A 457 -20.00 4.81 14.55
CA GLY A 457 -21.38 4.74 14.12
C GLY A 457 -22.15 6.05 14.34
N SER A 458 -21.94 6.76 15.45
CA SER A 458 -22.54 8.10 15.64
C SER A 458 -22.05 9.10 14.60
N LEU A 459 -20.76 9.07 14.23
CA LEU A 459 -20.22 9.92 13.16
C LEU A 459 -20.74 9.51 11.77
N ILE A 460 -20.93 8.22 11.50
CA ILE A 460 -21.60 7.77 10.26
C ILE A 460 -23.04 8.28 10.23
N ASN A 461 -23.78 8.11 11.33
CA ASN A 461 -25.17 8.56 11.44
C ASN A 461 -25.29 10.07 11.24
N ALA A 462 -24.37 10.87 11.77
CA ALA A 462 -24.34 12.31 11.52
C ALA A 462 -24.21 12.66 10.02
N MET A 463 -23.39 11.90 9.26
CA MET A 463 -23.29 12.07 7.81
C MET A 463 -24.56 11.62 7.07
N VAL A 464 -25.20 10.54 7.53
CA VAL A 464 -26.47 10.05 6.95
C VAL A 464 -27.61 11.05 7.20
N GLN A 465 -27.73 11.58 8.43
CA GLN A 465 -28.73 12.57 8.83
C GLN A 465 -28.57 13.91 8.09
N ALA A 466 -27.36 14.24 7.66
CA ALA A 466 -27.12 15.41 6.81
C ALA A 466 -27.78 15.29 5.42
N ASP A 467 -28.19 14.08 5.01
CA ASP A 467 -28.94 13.79 3.78
C ASP A 467 -28.34 14.44 2.51
N GLY A 468 -27.01 14.34 2.38
CA GLY A 468 -26.27 14.93 1.25
C GLY A 468 -25.81 16.38 1.47
N GLY A 469 -26.19 17.02 2.57
CA GLY A 469 -25.78 18.38 2.95
C GLY A 469 -24.35 18.54 3.46
N PHE A 470 -23.41 17.70 3.01
CA PHE A 470 -21.99 17.76 3.41
C PHE A 470 -21.17 18.66 2.49
N LYS A 471 -20.19 19.40 3.03
CA LYS A 471 -19.31 20.25 2.19
C LYS A 471 -18.19 19.46 1.51
N ARG A 472 -17.64 18.47 2.21
CA ARG A 472 -16.57 17.57 1.75
C ARG A 472 -16.89 16.16 2.22
N ARG A 473 -16.49 15.16 1.44
CA ARG A 473 -16.65 13.75 1.83
C ARG A 473 -15.89 13.49 3.12
N ALA A 474 -16.47 12.68 4.01
CA ALA A 474 -15.81 12.20 5.21
C ALA A 474 -15.13 10.86 4.91
N LEU A 475 -13.82 10.77 5.15
CA LEU A 475 -13.02 9.57 4.98
C LEU A 475 -12.89 8.83 6.31
N PHE A 476 -13.56 7.68 6.41
CA PHE A 476 -13.44 6.76 7.53
C PHE A 476 -12.28 5.81 7.25
N MET A 477 -11.12 6.12 7.83
CA MET A 477 -9.88 5.38 7.67
C MET A 477 -9.68 4.46 8.88
N LEU A 478 -9.98 3.17 8.70
CA LEU A 478 -10.03 2.20 9.78
C LEU A 478 -8.86 1.21 9.64
N ASP A 479 -7.76 1.44 10.37
CA ASP A 479 -6.49 0.70 10.19
C ASP A 479 -6.54 -0.78 10.68
N GLU A 480 -7.40 -1.06 11.66
CA GLU A 480 -7.65 -2.43 12.11
C GLU A 480 -9.13 -2.60 12.48
N VAL A 481 -9.95 -2.78 11.43
CA VAL A 481 -11.42 -2.98 11.57
C VAL A 481 -11.75 -4.23 12.38
N ASP A 482 -10.84 -5.21 12.45
CA ASP A 482 -11.01 -6.46 13.22
C ASP A 482 -11.25 -6.24 14.71
N LEU A 483 -10.80 -5.10 15.25
CA LEU A 483 -11.08 -4.73 16.63
C LEU A 483 -12.51 -4.21 16.86
N LEU A 484 -13.20 -3.78 15.81
CA LEU A 484 -14.59 -3.37 15.89
C LEU A 484 -15.53 -4.57 15.78
N GLY A 485 -15.14 -5.64 15.07
CA GLY A 485 -16.03 -6.77 14.80
C GLY A 485 -17.17 -6.41 13.82
N TYR A 486 -18.28 -7.15 13.89
CA TYR A 486 -19.45 -6.88 13.03
C TYR A 486 -20.11 -5.55 13.39
N MET A 487 -20.50 -4.79 12.36
CA MET A 487 -21.22 -3.53 12.47
C MET A 487 -22.16 -3.38 11.26
N ARG A 488 -23.47 -3.51 11.49
CA ARG A 488 -24.50 -3.30 10.46
C ARG A 488 -24.38 -1.94 9.75
N VAL A 489 -24.07 -0.88 10.50
CA VAL A 489 -23.90 0.47 9.96
C VAL A 489 -22.80 0.57 8.88
N LEU A 490 -21.77 -0.31 8.92
CA LEU A 490 -20.74 -0.33 7.88
C LEU A 490 -21.28 -0.94 6.58
N GLU A 491 -22.15 -1.96 6.64
CA GLU A 491 -22.80 -2.53 5.46
C GLU A 491 -23.77 -1.54 4.81
N GLU A 492 -24.56 -0.84 5.64
CA GLU A 492 -25.46 0.21 5.16
C GLU A 492 -24.66 1.38 4.52
N ALA A 493 -23.53 1.75 5.14
CA ALA A 493 -22.62 2.74 4.59
C ALA A 493 -21.94 2.26 3.29
N ARG A 494 -21.64 0.98 3.13
CA ARG A 494 -21.11 0.41 1.88
C ARG A 494 -22.10 0.59 0.73
N ASP A 495 -23.37 0.28 0.99
CA ASP A 495 -24.40 0.24 -0.06
C ASP A 495 -24.93 1.64 -0.41
N ARG A 496 -25.00 2.55 0.57
CA ARG A 496 -25.67 3.86 0.42
C ARG A 496 -24.81 5.06 0.82
N GLY A 497 -23.65 4.85 1.43
CA GLY A 497 -22.82 5.92 2.00
C GLY A 497 -22.29 6.92 0.98
N ARG A 498 -22.10 6.51 -0.29
CA ARG A 498 -21.59 7.40 -1.34
C ARG A 498 -22.41 8.67 -1.51
N LYS A 499 -23.75 8.60 -1.47
CA LYS A 499 -24.65 9.76 -1.61
C LYS A 499 -24.68 10.64 -0.36
N TYR A 500 -24.35 10.09 0.81
CA TYR A 500 -24.21 10.81 2.08
C TYR A 500 -22.79 11.36 2.31
N GLY A 501 -21.91 11.24 1.32
CA GLY A 501 -20.55 11.76 1.41
C GLY A 501 -19.61 10.91 2.26
N ILE A 502 -19.97 9.66 2.54
CA ILE A 502 -19.13 8.72 3.29
C ILE A 502 -18.23 7.98 2.31
N SER A 503 -16.94 7.96 2.60
CA SER A 503 -15.97 7.08 1.95
C SER A 503 -15.23 6.29 3.02
N MET A 504 -14.97 5.02 2.76
CA MET A 504 -14.38 4.11 3.75
C MET A 504 -13.09 3.54 3.22
N MET A 505 -12.06 3.57 4.02
CA MET A 505 -10.76 2.98 3.74
C MET A 505 -10.50 1.94 4.82
N LEU A 506 -10.85 0.68 4.52
CA LEU A 506 -10.84 -0.42 5.48
C LEU A 506 -9.58 -1.26 5.29
N MET A 507 -8.82 -1.40 6.38
CA MET A 507 -7.60 -2.18 6.42
C MET A 507 -7.85 -3.50 7.15
N TYR A 508 -7.55 -4.60 6.47
CA TYR A 508 -7.63 -5.97 7.01
C TYR A 508 -6.28 -6.67 6.89
N GLN A 509 -5.95 -7.55 7.84
CA GLN A 509 -4.76 -8.39 7.77
C GLN A 509 -4.92 -9.54 6.77
N SER A 510 -6.14 -10.01 6.61
CA SER A 510 -6.50 -11.07 5.67
C SER A 510 -7.98 -10.98 5.30
N VAL A 511 -8.35 -11.61 4.17
CA VAL A 511 -9.76 -11.77 3.78
C VAL A 511 -10.54 -12.56 4.82
N GLY A 512 -9.90 -13.51 5.51
CA GLY A 512 -10.53 -14.27 6.59
C GLY A 512 -10.98 -13.44 7.80
N GLN A 513 -10.36 -12.28 8.08
CA GLN A 513 -10.88 -11.34 9.09
C GLN A 513 -12.19 -10.70 8.60
N LEU A 514 -12.28 -10.32 7.33
CA LEU A 514 -13.51 -9.78 6.75
C LEU A 514 -14.64 -10.82 6.79
N GLU A 515 -14.36 -12.06 6.38
CA GLU A 515 -15.30 -13.19 6.44
C GLU A 515 -15.77 -13.49 7.87
N ARG A 516 -14.91 -13.33 8.88
CA ARG A 516 -15.29 -13.53 10.29
C ARG A 516 -16.34 -12.53 10.75
N HIS A 517 -16.32 -11.30 10.24
CA HIS A 517 -17.27 -10.26 10.67
C HIS A 517 -18.57 -10.33 9.89
N PHE A 518 -18.52 -10.48 8.57
CA PHE A 518 -19.70 -10.34 7.71
C PHE A 518 -20.17 -11.67 7.11
N GLY A 519 -19.54 -12.79 7.48
CA GLY A 519 -19.73 -14.06 6.78
C GLY A 519 -19.10 -14.06 5.38
N LYS A 520 -19.22 -15.19 4.68
CA LYS A 520 -18.65 -15.33 3.32
C LYS A 520 -19.38 -14.46 2.30
N ASP A 521 -20.72 -14.41 2.37
CA ASP A 521 -21.55 -13.64 1.44
C ASP A 521 -21.38 -12.13 1.67
N GLY A 522 -21.29 -11.71 2.94
CA GLY A 522 -21.01 -10.31 3.28
C GLY A 522 -19.59 -9.89 2.88
N ALA A 523 -18.58 -10.75 3.07
CA ALA A 523 -17.22 -10.47 2.59
C ALA A 523 -17.15 -10.32 1.06
N THR A 524 -17.88 -11.16 0.33
CA THR A 524 -18.00 -11.07 -1.13
C THR A 524 -18.67 -9.74 -1.52
N SER A 525 -19.78 -9.40 -0.86
CA SER A 525 -20.48 -8.12 -1.06
C SER A 525 -19.59 -6.90 -0.78
N TRP A 526 -18.69 -6.99 0.20
CA TRP A 526 -17.68 -5.95 0.47
C TRP A 526 -16.64 -5.81 -0.63
N ILE A 527 -16.11 -6.94 -1.14
CA ILE A 527 -15.13 -6.94 -2.22
C ILE A 527 -15.75 -6.41 -3.51
N ASP A 528 -16.97 -6.83 -3.83
CA ASP A 528 -17.70 -6.41 -5.03
C ASP A 528 -18.21 -4.96 -4.91
N GLY A 529 -18.55 -4.52 -3.70
CA GLY A 529 -19.07 -3.18 -3.42
C GLY A 529 -17.99 -2.10 -3.24
N CYS A 530 -16.71 -2.44 -3.24
CA CYS A 530 -15.62 -1.45 -3.11
C CYS A 530 -15.13 -0.98 -4.49
N ALA A 531 -14.62 0.26 -4.56
CA ALA A 531 -14.02 0.81 -5.77
C ALA A 531 -12.76 0.03 -6.18
N PHE A 532 -11.99 -0.46 -5.20
CA PHE A 532 -10.89 -1.38 -5.45
C PHE A 532 -10.49 -2.15 -4.19
N ALA A 533 -9.91 -3.33 -4.41
CA ALA A 533 -9.25 -4.13 -3.38
C ALA A 533 -7.73 -4.20 -3.65
N SER A 534 -6.94 -3.81 -2.66
CA SER A 534 -5.48 -3.95 -2.67
C SER A 534 -5.03 -5.16 -1.84
N TYR A 535 -4.10 -5.94 -2.38
CA TYR A 535 -3.53 -7.13 -1.76
C TYR A 535 -2.01 -7.00 -1.69
N ALA A 536 -1.44 -7.09 -0.50
CA ALA A 536 0.01 -7.10 -0.28
C ALA A 536 0.40 -8.04 0.85
N ALA A 537 1.65 -8.53 0.86
CA ALA A 537 2.16 -9.38 1.93
C ALA A 537 1.19 -10.54 2.33
N ILE A 538 0.54 -11.15 1.34
CA ILE A 538 -0.45 -12.21 1.54
C ILE A 538 0.28 -13.49 1.93
N LYS A 539 -0.10 -14.09 3.07
CA LYS A 539 0.48 -15.35 3.56
C LYS A 539 -0.43 -16.56 3.33
N ALA A 540 -1.75 -16.34 3.32
CA ALA A 540 -2.73 -17.42 3.18
C ALA A 540 -2.80 -17.91 1.72
N LEU A 541 -2.62 -19.21 1.51
CA LEU A 541 -2.63 -19.81 0.18
C LEU A 541 -3.99 -19.65 -0.51
N ASP A 542 -5.11 -19.78 0.22
CA ASP A 542 -6.44 -19.66 -0.38
C ASP A 542 -6.74 -18.23 -0.85
N THR A 543 -6.33 -17.22 -0.08
CA THR A 543 -6.37 -15.83 -0.54
C THR A 543 -5.50 -15.63 -1.79
N ALA A 544 -4.31 -16.20 -1.84
CA ALA A 544 -3.43 -16.11 -3.01
C ALA A 544 -4.02 -16.83 -4.24
N ARG A 545 -4.71 -17.97 -4.05
CA ARG A 545 -5.46 -18.66 -5.12
C ARG A 545 -6.59 -17.79 -5.65
N ASN A 546 -7.37 -17.15 -4.77
CA ASN A 546 -8.46 -16.27 -5.17
C ASN A 546 -7.93 -15.04 -5.93
N VAL A 547 -6.87 -14.38 -5.45
CA VAL A 547 -6.24 -13.25 -6.15
C VAL A 547 -5.65 -13.68 -7.50
N SER A 548 -5.00 -14.85 -7.57
CA SER A 548 -4.49 -15.42 -8.82
C SER A 548 -5.61 -15.66 -9.84
N ALA A 549 -6.74 -16.22 -9.40
CA ALA A 549 -7.92 -16.43 -10.23
C ALA A 549 -8.56 -15.12 -10.69
N GLN A 550 -8.67 -14.11 -9.81
CA GLN A 550 -9.16 -12.76 -10.17
C GLN A 550 -8.26 -12.05 -11.16
N CYS A 551 -6.94 -12.29 -11.13
CA CYS A 551 -6.01 -11.75 -12.11
C CYS A 551 -6.15 -12.39 -13.50
N GLY A 552 -6.84 -13.52 -13.60
CA GLY A 552 -7.05 -14.26 -14.83
C GLY A 552 -5.81 -15.02 -15.30
N GLU A 553 -5.90 -15.55 -16.52
CA GLU A 553 -4.93 -16.46 -17.11
C GLU A 553 -4.45 -15.95 -18.46
N MET A 554 -3.22 -16.35 -18.80
CA MET A 554 -2.56 -15.99 -20.04
C MET A 554 -2.02 -17.23 -20.75
N THR A 555 -1.84 -17.08 -22.06
CA THR A 555 -1.21 -18.09 -22.90
C THR A 555 0.29 -17.87 -22.97
N VAL A 556 1.08 -18.90 -22.67
CA VAL A 556 2.56 -18.83 -22.67
C VAL A 556 3.16 -19.74 -23.74
N GLU A 557 4.24 -19.29 -24.37
CA GLU A 557 5.04 -20.05 -25.33
C GLU A 557 6.13 -20.83 -24.60
N VAL A 558 6.02 -22.16 -24.59
CA VAL A 558 7.06 -23.06 -24.10
C VAL A 558 7.84 -23.59 -25.29
N LYS A 559 9.10 -23.18 -25.40
CA LYS A 559 10.02 -23.72 -26.41
C LYS A 559 10.64 -25.01 -25.90
N GLY A 560 10.30 -26.13 -26.53
CA GLY A 560 11.02 -27.39 -26.39
C GLY A 560 12.20 -27.41 -27.35
N SER A 561 13.43 -27.52 -26.84
CA SER A 561 14.60 -27.83 -27.66
C SER A 561 15.10 -29.22 -27.31
N SER A 562 15.00 -30.17 -28.24
CA SER A 562 15.72 -31.43 -28.12
C SER A 562 17.04 -31.33 -28.88
N ARG A 563 18.12 -31.75 -28.23
CA ARG A 563 19.45 -31.81 -28.84
C ARG A 563 19.90 -33.26 -28.79
N ASN A 564 19.71 -33.98 -29.89
CA ASN A 564 20.32 -35.30 -30.04
C ASN A 564 21.83 -35.13 -30.24
N ILE A 565 22.60 -35.50 -29.22
CA ILE A 565 24.05 -35.69 -29.34
C ILE A 565 24.24 -37.17 -29.69
N GLY A 566 24.24 -37.47 -30.99
CA GLY A 566 24.67 -38.78 -31.49
C GLY A 566 26.19 -38.78 -31.61
N TRP A 567 26.85 -39.75 -30.96
CA TRP A 567 28.27 -40.04 -31.14
C TRP A 567 28.42 -40.82 -32.46
N ASP A 568 28.49 -40.13 -33.59
CA ASP A 568 28.89 -40.73 -34.86
C ASP A 568 29.87 -39.80 -35.58
N THR A 569 31.09 -40.31 -35.77
CA THR A 569 32.31 -39.56 -36.14
C THR A 569 32.39 -39.22 -37.64
N LYS A 570 31.29 -39.30 -38.40
CA LYS A 570 31.27 -38.94 -39.82
C LYS A 570 29.91 -38.33 -40.18
N ASN A 571 29.87 -37.03 -40.48
CA ASN A 571 28.71 -36.16 -40.76
C ASN A 571 27.95 -35.58 -39.56
N SER A 572 28.59 -34.64 -38.85
CA SER A 572 27.94 -33.84 -37.81
C SER A 572 27.22 -32.62 -38.40
N ALA A 573 25.98 -32.81 -38.86
CA ALA A 573 25.00 -31.73 -38.91
C ALA A 573 24.06 -31.94 -37.71
N SER A 574 24.27 -31.19 -36.62
CA SER A 574 23.38 -31.25 -35.46
C SER A 574 21.98 -30.81 -35.89
N ARG A 575 21.05 -31.74 -36.06
CA ARG A 575 19.65 -31.44 -36.35
C ARG A 575 19.02 -30.89 -35.06
N LYS A 576 19.00 -29.56 -34.91
CA LYS A 576 18.30 -28.88 -33.82
C LYS A 576 16.82 -28.84 -34.17
N SER A 577 15.99 -29.59 -33.46
CA SER A 577 14.54 -29.47 -33.55
C SER A 577 14.08 -28.47 -32.49
N GLU A 578 13.39 -27.40 -32.92
CA GLU A 578 12.71 -26.46 -32.02
C GLU A 578 11.20 -26.66 -32.20
N SER A 579 10.52 -27.07 -31.14
CA SER A 579 9.06 -27.09 -31.08
C SER A 579 8.57 -25.96 -30.16
N VAL A 580 7.52 -25.26 -30.57
CA VAL A 580 6.85 -24.25 -29.74
C VAL A 580 5.51 -24.83 -29.33
N ASN A 581 5.28 -24.97 -28.03
CA ASN A 581 4.02 -25.41 -27.47
C ASN A 581 3.35 -24.23 -26.73
N PHE A 582 2.03 -24.18 -26.76
CA PHE A 582 1.24 -23.17 -26.05
C PHE A 582 0.63 -23.78 -24.80
N GLN A 583 0.80 -23.13 -23.66
CA GLN A 583 0.27 -23.60 -22.38
C GLN A 583 -0.53 -22.51 -21.67
N ARG A 584 -1.52 -22.93 -20.88
CA ARG A 584 -2.30 -22.07 -19.99
C ARG A 584 -1.49 -21.81 -18.72
N ARG A 585 -1.36 -20.55 -18.32
CA ARG A 585 -0.72 -20.16 -17.06
C ARG A 585 -1.50 -18.99 -16.43
N PRO A 586 -1.83 -19.03 -15.14
CA PRO A 586 -2.28 -17.84 -14.40
C PRO A 586 -1.38 -16.63 -14.66
N LEU A 587 -1.92 -15.41 -14.67
CA LEU A 587 -1.13 -14.19 -14.86
C LEU A 587 -0.03 -14.09 -13.78
N ILE A 588 -0.38 -14.48 -12.56
CA ILE A 588 0.54 -14.68 -11.44
C ILE A 588 0.16 -15.96 -10.69
N MET A 589 1.14 -16.80 -10.37
CA MET A 589 0.89 -18.04 -9.64
C MET A 589 0.66 -17.76 -8.14
N PRO A 590 -0.13 -18.58 -7.42
CA PRO A 590 -0.34 -18.38 -5.98
C PRO A 590 0.96 -18.38 -5.16
N HIS A 591 1.95 -19.19 -5.54
CA HIS A 591 3.26 -19.20 -4.87
C HIS A 591 4.10 -17.95 -5.19
N GLU A 592 3.91 -17.33 -6.35
CA GLU A 592 4.59 -16.06 -6.69
C GLU A 592 4.07 -14.92 -5.83
N ILE A 593 2.77 -14.93 -5.48
CA ILE A 593 2.17 -13.95 -4.56
C ILE A 593 2.72 -14.13 -3.14
N THR A 594 2.83 -15.36 -2.65
CA THR A 594 3.19 -15.63 -1.24
C THR A 594 4.69 -15.63 -0.97
N GLN A 595 5.52 -16.03 -1.94
CA GLN A 595 6.97 -16.24 -1.75
C GLN A 595 7.83 -15.23 -2.50
N SER A 596 7.47 -14.89 -3.74
CA SER A 596 8.31 -14.07 -4.62
C SER A 596 7.97 -12.58 -4.58
N MET A 597 6.71 -12.23 -4.31
CA MET A 597 6.25 -10.84 -4.26
C MET A 597 6.91 -10.11 -3.08
N ARG A 598 7.51 -8.96 -3.37
CA ARG A 598 8.18 -8.16 -2.33
C ARG A 598 7.17 -7.51 -1.38
N LYS A 599 7.59 -7.22 -0.15
CA LYS A 599 6.75 -6.57 0.87
C LYS A 599 6.34 -5.14 0.51
N ASP A 600 7.11 -4.46 -0.34
CA ASP A 600 6.80 -3.11 -0.86
C ASP A 600 6.06 -3.13 -2.19
N GLU A 601 5.51 -4.28 -2.58
CA GLU A 601 4.70 -4.49 -3.77
C GLU A 601 3.26 -4.85 -3.39
N GLN A 602 2.31 -4.54 -4.27
CA GLN A 602 0.90 -4.86 -4.12
C GLN A 602 0.24 -5.17 -5.47
N ILE A 603 -0.89 -5.88 -5.40
CA ILE A 603 -1.81 -6.13 -6.50
C ILE A 603 -3.11 -5.40 -6.19
N ILE A 604 -3.61 -4.59 -7.11
CA ILE A 604 -4.87 -3.86 -7.00
C ILE A 604 -5.83 -4.42 -8.05
N ILE A 605 -7.02 -4.81 -7.60
CA ILE A 605 -8.12 -5.25 -8.43
C ILE A 605 -9.16 -4.13 -8.46
N VAL A 606 -9.51 -3.71 -9.67
CA VAL A 606 -10.53 -2.67 -9.94
C VAL A 606 -11.51 -3.24 -10.96
N GLN A 607 -12.81 -3.03 -10.76
CA GLN A 607 -13.82 -3.51 -11.68
C GLN A 607 -13.64 -2.89 -13.08
N GLY A 608 -13.88 -3.68 -14.13
CA GLY A 608 -13.80 -3.19 -15.51
C GLY A 608 -12.38 -2.94 -16.05
N HIS A 609 -11.33 -3.24 -15.26
CA HIS A 609 -9.94 -3.04 -15.65
C HIS A 609 -9.09 -4.29 -15.40
N SER A 610 -8.03 -4.43 -16.19
CA SER A 610 -6.94 -5.37 -15.90
C SER A 610 -6.34 -5.12 -14.51
N PRO A 611 -5.85 -6.16 -13.81
CA PRO A 611 -5.24 -6.00 -12.49
C PRO A 611 -3.99 -5.11 -12.57
N ILE A 612 -3.69 -4.39 -11.48
CA ILE A 612 -2.55 -3.48 -11.40
C ILE A 612 -1.54 -4.07 -10.40
N ARG A 613 -0.35 -4.41 -10.86
CA ARG A 613 0.80 -4.70 -9.99
C ARG A 613 1.63 -3.44 -9.83
N CYS A 614 1.85 -2.96 -8.61
CA CYS A 614 2.58 -1.71 -8.40
C CYS A 614 3.30 -1.64 -7.05
N GLY A 615 4.15 -0.63 -6.88
CA GLY A 615 4.81 -0.35 -5.61
C GLY A 615 3.85 0.23 -4.56
N ARG A 616 4.19 0.06 -3.29
CA ARG A 616 3.51 0.69 -2.14
C ARG A 616 4.13 2.04 -1.81
N ALA A 617 3.29 3.03 -1.46
CA ALA A 617 3.72 4.40 -1.17
C ALA A 617 4.21 4.55 0.29
N ILE A 618 5.28 3.87 0.65
CA ILE A 618 5.87 3.93 2.00
C ILE A 618 6.39 5.35 2.28
N TYR A 619 5.80 6.04 3.26
CA TYR A 619 6.00 7.49 3.46
C TYR A 619 7.47 7.90 3.62
N PHE A 620 8.28 7.15 4.38
CA PHE A 620 9.68 7.52 4.67
C PHE A 620 10.62 7.38 3.47
N ARG A 621 10.21 6.68 2.40
CA ARG A 621 10.97 6.64 1.14
C ARG A 621 10.81 7.93 0.33
N ARG A 622 9.79 8.72 0.64
CA ARG A 622 9.40 9.95 -0.04
C ARG A 622 9.84 11.15 0.77
N LYS A 623 10.66 12.01 0.17
CA LYS A 623 11.23 13.17 0.88
C LYS A 623 10.14 14.11 1.40
N ASP A 624 9.15 14.41 0.56
CA ASP A 624 8.01 15.26 0.85
C ASP A 624 7.16 14.74 2.03
N MET A 625 6.82 13.45 2.04
CA MET A 625 6.03 12.88 3.13
C MET A 625 6.84 12.65 4.40
N ASN A 626 8.12 12.31 4.29
CA ASN A 626 9.00 12.12 5.44
C ASN A 626 9.30 13.44 6.17
N GLU A 627 9.34 14.57 5.45
CA GLU A 627 9.47 15.90 6.05
C GLU A 627 8.15 16.38 6.68
N ALA A 628 7.01 15.97 6.12
CA ALA A 628 5.68 16.32 6.64
C ALA A 628 5.27 15.53 7.89
N ALA A 629 5.66 14.25 7.99
CA ALA A 629 5.37 13.39 9.13
C ALA A 629 6.36 13.63 10.29
N LYS A 630 5.87 13.64 11.54
CA LYS A 630 6.74 13.52 12.70
C LYS A 630 7.31 12.10 12.83
N ALA A 631 8.37 11.98 13.62
CA ALA A 631 8.99 10.70 13.93
C ALA A 631 7.98 9.74 14.57
N ASN A 632 7.94 8.50 14.08
CA ASN A 632 7.14 7.44 14.70
C ASN A 632 7.78 7.05 16.04
N ARG A 633 6.99 7.10 17.12
CA ARG A 633 7.43 6.78 18.50
C ARG A 633 7.94 5.35 18.69
N PHE A 634 7.54 4.41 17.82
CA PHE A 634 7.96 3.01 17.88
C PHE A 634 9.28 2.75 17.14
N VAL A 635 9.71 3.69 16.30
CA VAL A 635 11.00 3.60 15.61
C VAL A 635 12.05 4.24 16.50
N LYS A 636 12.90 3.41 17.12
CA LYS A 636 14.06 3.93 17.85
C LYS A 636 14.98 4.65 16.87
N PRO A 637 15.43 5.89 17.16
CA PRO A 637 16.49 6.51 16.38
C PRO A 637 17.71 5.60 16.45
N ILE A 638 18.24 5.23 15.28
CA ILE A 638 19.49 4.46 15.21
C ILE A 638 20.60 5.40 15.74
N PRO A 639 21.37 4.98 16.77
CA PRO A 639 22.41 5.81 17.38
C PRO A 639 23.53 6.21 16.41
#